data_AF-A0A836PJU9-F1
#
_entry.id   AF-A0A836PJU9-F1
#
_cell.length_a   1.000
_cell.length_b   1.000
_cell.length_c   1.000
_cell.angle_alpha   90.00
_cell.angle_beta   90.00
_cell.angle_gamma   90.00
#
_symmetry.space_group_name_H-M   'P 1'
#
loop_
_entity.id
_entity.type
_entity.pdbx_description
1 polymer ?
#
loop_
_entity_poly.entity_id
_entity_poly.type
_entity_poly.pdbx_seq_one_letter_code
_entity_poly.pdbx_strand_id
1 'polypeptide(L)'
;MKTVLFVSHFESVLAQLPEPIKKELERPFRQWCDRLNEGAFKAPTEHEFIQSVIKVCGTSQFVAESCARDAVLWADLVAGETLYTTVNCEDFYTQALAANTVTSEAELMVLLRRFRRREMVRIAWRDIAGWAPVEETLSELSALADACVQFALDFLHVEATRQWGVPILSNGKEQRLVVLAMGKLGGEELNFSSDIDLIYCYAESGELTAGKKHLDYSDFFSRLAKKLTRVLSDVTVDGFVYRVDIRLRPFGASGPWVMSFLGLENYYFTQAREWERYAMVKVRVIAGETDLLASTMMVLNRFVYRRYLDYGAFEELRRIKYKIKEKLMAEGKVDNIKLGVGGIREIEFVVQSFQLIRGGTDVCLQNRQLLVVLDRLSELGLLPVNDVTILREAYIFLRQTENRLQQYRDEQIHDLPKENHRRFLLAYSMGFDNWEAFLVVLDRHRQQVSAVFEQVFSRSDEQKSKGLSIWFGIADDDVLMIDLVALGYRDAENVLARVKKFRASAAVRRLTNKGAETLDRLVPLVIEQTEQVMNQDETLTRLLELLSKVAGRNVYFALLVENPKALTHLIKLTAASPWIGLHMAAYPVLLDELLDGRTLYEPLSKDKLNADLALVFAKNKGNDTEILMNELRRFKQINMLRVAVAGIMDVIPVMVVSDYLTALAEVVLQQVVQFAWNLLVQKHGRPEGCDFESSGFAVIGFGKLGGYELGYGSDLDMVFLYHSINERALTNGLRPVSTVEFYTRLGQKVLFLLNSKLLSGILYESDMRLRPNGDSGLLVVSVKGYAIYQQENAWVWEHQALVRGRFVAGDQSVGARFDLIREKILSQPRDFGSLKKEVVAMRLKMRDHFLKPNETLFHLKHGTGGIVDIEFIVQFYVLAYAESNLELLTFTDNIRLLQLLHEKGVLSKRDADILQRAYCEYRIKSHQQVLQERALAVDGKCVVELRSQVQSVWHAIMD
;
A
#
# COMPACT_ATOMS: atom_id res chain seq x y z
N MET A 1 -37.02 44.81 55.32
CA MET A 1 -37.40 45.62 54.14
C MET A 1 -36.94 45.00 52.82
N LYS A 2 -35.64 44.67 52.64
CA LYS A 2 -35.11 44.10 51.37
C LYS A 2 -35.69 42.73 50.98
N THR A 3 -35.89 41.82 51.94
CA THR A 3 -36.50 40.50 51.70
C THR A 3 -37.94 40.59 51.19
N VAL A 4 -38.75 41.46 51.80
CA VAL A 4 -40.15 41.69 51.41
C VAL A 4 -40.25 42.30 50.01
N LEU A 5 -39.30 43.18 49.65
CA LEU A 5 -39.20 43.77 48.31
C LEU A 5 -38.83 42.73 47.25
N PHE A 6 -37.90 41.81 47.52
CA PHE A 6 -37.55 40.73 46.58
C PHE A 6 -38.71 39.76 46.36
N VAL A 7 -39.37 39.31 47.43
CA VAL A 7 -40.50 38.36 47.33
C VAL A 7 -41.67 38.99 46.58
N SER A 8 -42.08 40.21 46.94
CA SER A 8 -43.20 40.91 46.26
C SER A 8 -42.89 41.25 44.81
N HIS A 9 -41.65 41.64 44.48
CA HIS A 9 -41.23 41.87 43.11
C HIS A 9 -41.28 40.58 42.30
N PHE A 10 -40.76 39.47 42.84
CA PHE A 10 -40.76 38.19 42.14
C PHE A 10 -42.17 37.63 41.97
N GLU A 11 -43.06 37.76 42.97
CA GLU A 11 -44.48 37.39 42.83
C GLU A 11 -45.19 38.18 41.74
N SER A 12 -44.94 39.49 41.66
CA SER A 12 -45.49 40.34 40.60
C SER A 12 -45.00 39.95 39.22
N VAL A 13 -43.73 39.59 39.08
CA VAL A 13 -43.17 39.16 37.79
C VAL A 13 -43.65 37.76 37.43
N LEU A 14 -43.66 36.81 38.39
CA LEU A 14 -44.13 35.43 38.20
C LEU A 14 -45.58 35.37 37.69
N ALA A 15 -46.43 36.31 38.11
CA ALA A 15 -47.82 36.41 37.66
C ALA A 15 -47.96 36.81 36.17
N GLN A 16 -46.93 37.43 35.58
CA GLN A 16 -46.93 37.92 34.20
C GLN A 16 -46.19 36.98 33.24
N LEU A 17 -45.57 35.91 33.74
CA LEU A 17 -44.79 34.97 32.94
C LEU A 17 -45.68 33.95 32.19
N PRO A 18 -45.23 33.45 31.03
CA PRO A 18 -45.86 32.34 30.35
C PRO A 18 -46.03 31.11 31.27
N GLU A 19 -47.17 30.42 31.16
CA GLU A 19 -47.52 29.27 31.99
C GLU A 19 -46.42 28.18 32.05
N PRO A 20 -45.70 27.85 30.95
CA PRO A 20 -44.57 26.92 31.01
C PRO A 20 -43.46 27.35 31.97
N ILE A 21 -43.07 28.63 31.99
CA ILE A 21 -41.99 29.13 32.85
C ILE A 21 -42.46 29.17 34.31
N LYS A 22 -43.70 29.62 34.52
CA LYS A 22 -44.32 29.70 35.84
C LYS A 22 -44.32 28.34 36.54
N LYS A 23 -44.69 27.28 35.82
CA LYS A 23 -44.71 25.90 36.35
C LYS A 23 -43.34 25.40 36.82
N GLU A 24 -42.26 25.75 36.13
CA GLU A 24 -40.89 25.37 36.55
C GLU A 24 -40.44 26.16 37.78
N LEU A 25 -40.81 27.43 37.90
CA LEU A 25 -40.37 28.33 38.96
C LEU A 25 -41.17 28.25 40.26
N GLU A 26 -42.44 27.83 40.23
CA GLU A 26 -43.33 27.86 41.39
C GLU A 26 -42.77 27.11 42.61
N ARG A 27 -42.23 25.91 42.42
CA ARG A 27 -41.70 25.10 43.52
C ARG A 27 -40.36 25.63 44.05
N PRO A 28 -39.32 25.86 43.23
CA PRO A 28 -38.06 26.45 43.68
C PRO A 28 -38.26 27.80 44.35
N PHE A 29 -39.15 28.64 43.82
CA PHE A 29 -39.42 29.97 44.37
C PHE A 29 -40.01 29.90 45.78
N ARG A 30 -40.97 29.01 46.03
CA ARG A 30 -41.51 28.79 47.39
C ARG A 30 -40.41 28.37 48.35
N GLN A 31 -39.55 27.43 47.94
CA GLN A 31 -38.42 26.97 48.76
C GLN A 31 -37.42 28.08 49.07
N TRP A 32 -37.16 28.98 48.13
CA TRP A 32 -36.32 30.16 48.39
C TRP A 32 -36.98 31.14 49.36
N CYS A 33 -38.28 31.38 49.23
CA CYS A 33 -39.03 32.23 50.16
C CYS A 33 -38.99 31.67 51.58
N ASP A 34 -39.21 30.37 51.75
CA ASP A 34 -39.14 29.71 53.06
C ASP A 34 -37.75 29.90 53.69
N ARG A 35 -36.69 29.67 52.93
CA ARG A 35 -35.30 29.84 53.42
C ARG A 35 -34.90 31.29 53.70
N LEU A 36 -35.42 32.24 52.92
CA LEU A 36 -35.26 33.68 53.19
C LEU A 36 -35.95 34.09 54.49
N ASN A 37 -37.12 33.50 54.79
CA ASN A 37 -37.86 33.73 56.02
C ASN A 37 -37.17 33.07 57.23
N GLU A 38 -36.55 31.91 57.05
CA GLU A 38 -35.72 31.22 58.06
C GLU A 38 -34.37 31.91 58.33
N GLY A 39 -34.02 32.94 57.55
CA GLY A 39 -32.74 33.65 57.68
C GLY A 39 -31.53 32.86 57.17
N ALA A 40 -31.75 31.80 56.39
CA ALA A 40 -30.70 30.94 55.86
C ALA A 40 -29.78 31.66 54.85
N PHE A 41 -30.25 32.72 54.19
CA PHE A 41 -29.45 33.59 53.33
C PHE A 41 -30.05 34.99 53.14
N LYS A 42 -29.27 35.95 52.61
CA LYS A 42 -29.71 37.33 52.34
C LYS A 42 -30.39 37.44 50.97
N ALA A 43 -31.39 38.32 50.86
CA ALA A 43 -32.03 38.62 49.57
C ALA A 43 -31.02 39.28 48.60
N PRO A 44 -30.96 38.83 47.34
CA PRO A 44 -30.11 39.46 46.34
C PRO A 44 -30.56 40.91 46.11
N THR A 45 -29.60 41.83 45.95
CA THR A 45 -29.87 43.25 45.70
C THR A 45 -29.45 43.72 44.32
N GLU A 46 -28.75 42.89 43.57
CA GLU A 46 -28.27 43.23 42.23
C GLU A 46 -29.36 43.03 41.19
N HIS A 47 -29.65 44.10 40.44
CA HIS A 47 -30.75 44.13 39.48
C HIS A 47 -30.53 43.14 38.32
N GLU A 48 -29.29 43.01 37.84
CA GLU A 48 -28.92 42.09 36.76
C GLU A 48 -29.13 40.62 37.17
N PHE A 49 -28.71 40.25 38.39
CA PHE A 49 -29.00 38.93 38.96
C PHE A 49 -30.51 38.66 38.96
N ILE A 50 -31.30 39.56 39.55
CA ILE A 50 -32.76 39.39 39.72
C ILE A 50 -33.46 39.18 38.36
N GLN A 51 -33.06 39.92 37.33
CA GLN A 51 -33.60 39.76 35.97
C GLN A 51 -33.23 38.40 35.36
N SER A 52 -32.02 37.91 35.59
CA SER A 52 -31.56 36.63 35.05
C SER A 52 -32.24 35.41 35.68
N VAL A 53 -32.64 35.48 36.97
CA VAL A 53 -33.23 34.34 37.72
C VAL A 53 -34.37 33.69 36.96
N ILE A 54 -35.25 34.50 36.36
CA ILE A 54 -36.43 34.00 35.65
C ILE A 54 -36.03 33.15 34.45
N LYS A 55 -35.12 33.67 33.63
CA LYS A 55 -34.68 32.97 32.43
C LYS A 55 -33.89 31.72 32.80
N VAL A 56 -32.94 31.85 33.73
CA VAL A 56 -32.05 30.74 34.14
C VAL A 56 -32.84 29.65 34.84
N CYS A 57 -33.49 29.96 35.96
CA CYS A 57 -34.19 28.95 36.75
C CYS A 57 -35.50 28.48 36.11
N GLY A 58 -36.10 29.29 35.23
CA GLY A 58 -37.29 28.90 34.46
C GLY A 58 -37.00 27.97 33.30
N THR A 59 -35.76 27.91 32.82
CA THR A 59 -35.34 27.03 31.71
C THR A 59 -34.32 25.97 32.11
N SER A 60 -33.82 25.99 33.35
CA SER A 60 -32.95 24.97 33.94
C SER A 60 -33.46 24.51 35.29
N GLN A 61 -34.08 23.32 35.30
CA GLN A 61 -34.47 22.64 36.53
C GLN A 61 -33.23 22.28 37.36
N PHE A 62 -32.11 21.91 36.73
CA PHE A 62 -30.84 21.64 37.39
C PHE A 62 -30.37 22.83 38.24
N VAL A 63 -30.35 24.04 37.68
CA VAL A 63 -29.95 25.24 38.42
C VAL A 63 -30.95 25.54 39.53
N ALA A 64 -32.24 25.56 39.20
CA ALA A 64 -33.29 25.89 40.15
C ALA A 64 -33.29 24.96 41.37
N GLU A 65 -33.19 23.65 41.16
CA GLU A 65 -33.15 22.65 42.22
C GLU A 65 -31.83 22.67 42.99
N SER A 66 -30.69 22.91 42.33
CA SER A 66 -29.39 22.99 43.00
C SER A 66 -29.35 24.17 43.98
N CYS A 67 -29.81 25.33 43.54
CA CYS A 67 -29.94 26.53 44.36
C CYS A 67 -30.98 26.37 45.48
N ALA A 68 -32.10 25.71 45.20
CA ALA A 68 -33.13 25.46 46.22
C ALA A 68 -32.69 24.41 47.25
N ARG A 69 -31.86 23.43 46.86
CA ARG A 69 -31.34 22.40 47.75
C ARG A 69 -30.22 22.91 48.64
N ASP A 70 -29.30 23.72 48.11
CA ASP A 70 -28.09 24.18 48.82
C ASP A 70 -28.09 25.71 49.01
N ALA A 71 -28.42 26.15 50.22
CA ALA A 71 -28.50 27.56 50.57
C ALA A 71 -27.13 28.25 50.58
N VAL A 72 -26.06 27.49 50.88
CA VAL A 72 -24.69 28.00 50.90
C VAL A 72 -24.23 28.27 49.48
N LEU A 73 -24.52 27.34 48.55
CA LEU A 73 -24.26 27.53 47.11
C LEU A 73 -24.94 28.80 46.58
N TRP A 74 -26.22 29.01 46.90
CA TRP A 74 -26.95 30.21 46.49
C TRP A 74 -26.33 31.48 47.10
N ALA A 75 -26.06 31.48 48.40
CA ALA A 75 -25.48 32.63 49.08
C ALA A 75 -24.08 32.97 48.54
N ASP A 76 -23.25 31.96 48.26
CA ASP A 76 -21.91 32.12 47.70
C ASP A 76 -21.93 32.71 46.28
N LEU A 77 -22.84 32.21 45.42
CA LEU A 77 -23.02 32.73 44.06
C LEU A 77 -23.51 34.19 44.04
N VAL A 78 -24.37 34.57 45.00
CA VAL A 78 -24.93 35.93 45.10
C VAL A 78 -23.99 36.91 45.81
N ALA A 79 -23.18 36.43 46.76
CA ALA A 79 -22.27 37.29 47.53
C ALA A 79 -20.90 37.49 46.86
N GLY A 80 -20.49 36.60 45.97
CA GLY A 80 -19.20 36.65 45.29
C GLY A 80 -19.26 37.29 43.91
N GLU A 81 -18.19 37.96 43.50
CA GLU A 81 -18.04 38.48 42.12
C GLU A 81 -17.89 37.35 41.08
N THR A 82 -17.59 36.11 41.54
CA THR A 82 -17.28 34.97 40.66
C THR A 82 -18.37 34.62 39.65
N LEU A 83 -19.64 34.92 39.93
CA LEU A 83 -20.74 34.69 38.99
C LEU A 83 -20.61 35.58 37.73
N TYR A 84 -20.11 36.80 37.88
CA TYR A 84 -19.93 37.77 36.81
C TYR A 84 -18.53 37.79 36.21
N THR A 85 -17.55 37.25 36.93
CA THR A 85 -16.17 37.14 36.45
C THR A 85 -16.01 35.98 35.47
N THR A 86 -15.47 36.27 34.28
CA THR A 86 -14.92 35.25 33.38
C THR A 86 -13.70 34.61 34.04
N VAL A 87 -13.70 33.29 34.14
CA VAL A 87 -12.58 32.56 34.74
C VAL A 87 -11.56 32.28 33.64
N ASN A 88 -10.75 33.28 33.31
CA ASN A 88 -9.78 33.22 32.21
C ASN A 88 -8.37 32.78 32.64
N CYS A 89 -8.19 32.33 33.88
CA CYS A 89 -6.89 31.88 34.40
C CYS A 89 -6.80 30.36 34.31
N GLU A 90 -5.77 29.84 33.61
CA GLU A 90 -5.51 28.40 33.42
C GLU A 90 -5.52 27.61 34.73
N ASP A 91 -5.24 28.26 35.87
CA ASP A 91 -5.10 27.62 37.18
C ASP A 91 -6.24 27.88 38.15
N PHE A 92 -7.31 28.61 37.78
CA PHE A 92 -8.34 29.02 38.77
C PHE A 92 -8.95 27.83 39.51
N TYR A 93 -9.44 26.81 38.79
CA TYR A 93 -10.06 25.65 39.42
C TYR A 93 -9.03 24.80 40.18
N THR A 94 -7.80 24.71 39.67
CA THR A 94 -6.70 24.01 40.32
C THR A 94 -6.37 24.66 41.67
N GLN A 95 -6.25 25.99 41.71
CA GLN A 95 -6.01 26.75 42.94
C GLN A 95 -7.19 26.67 43.92
N ALA A 96 -8.43 26.76 43.40
CA ALA A 96 -9.63 26.66 44.21
C ALA A 96 -9.76 25.27 44.88
N LEU A 97 -9.44 24.20 44.16
CA LEU A 97 -9.41 22.85 44.73
C LEU A 97 -8.24 22.67 45.71
N ALA A 98 -7.05 23.17 45.37
CA ALA A 98 -5.85 23.09 46.23
C ALA A 98 -6.00 23.82 47.58
N ALA A 99 -6.90 24.81 47.68
CA ALA A 99 -7.22 25.47 48.94
C ALA A 99 -7.97 24.57 49.95
N ASN A 100 -8.44 23.40 49.52
CA ASN A 100 -9.15 22.45 50.38
C ASN A 100 -8.21 21.35 50.89
N THR A 101 -8.32 21.01 52.17
CA THR A 101 -7.61 19.87 52.77
C THR A 101 -8.53 18.65 52.80
N VAL A 102 -8.05 17.52 52.27
CA VAL A 102 -8.78 16.24 52.25
C VAL A 102 -7.94 15.17 52.93
N THR A 103 -8.55 14.38 53.81
CA THR A 103 -7.84 13.34 54.58
C THR A 103 -8.26 11.91 54.26
N SER A 104 -9.38 11.73 53.52
CA SER A 104 -9.90 10.41 53.14
C SER A 104 -10.56 10.40 51.75
N GLU A 105 -10.65 9.22 51.12
CA GLU A 105 -11.36 9.02 49.84
C GLU A 105 -12.83 9.47 49.93
N ALA A 106 -13.49 9.29 51.08
CA ALA A 106 -14.87 9.72 51.30
C ALA A 106 -15.02 11.25 51.29
N GLU A 107 -14.11 11.96 51.96
CA GLU A 107 -14.07 13.43 51.92
C GLU A 107 -13.77 13.96 50.52
N LEU A 108 -12.85 13.30 49.79
CA LEU A 108 -12.55 13.62 48.39
C LEU A 108 -13.80 13.53 47.51
N MET A 109 -14.55 12.43 47.65
CA MET A 109 -15.76 12.19 46.86
C MET A 109 -16.83 13.25 47.12
N VAL A 110 -17.03 13.67 48.37
CA VAL A 110 -17.98 14.73 48.73
C VAL A 110 -17.53 16.09 48.19
N LEU A 111 -16.26 16.45 48.40
CA LEU A 111 -15.69 17.72 47.94
C LEU A 111 -15.86 17.91 46.43
N LEU A 112 -15.41 16.95 45.63
CA LEU A 112 -15.43 17.06 44.16
C LEU A 112 -16.84 17.19 43.60
N ARG A 113 -17.83 16.49 44.18
CA ARG A 113 -19.23 16.54 43.73
C ARG A 113 -19.87 17.88 44.05
N ARG A 114 -19.62 18.42 45.25
CA ARG A 114 -20.11 19.75 45.64
C ARG A 114 -19.44 20.84 44.82
N PHE A 115 -18.13 20.75 44.63
CA PHE A 115 -17.36 21.68 43.81
C PHE A 115 -17.86 21.69 42.37
N ARG A 116 -17.94 20.52 41.72
CA ARG A 116 -18.47 20.41 40.35
C ARG A 116 -19.89 20.95 40.25
N ARG A 117 -20.79 20.63 41.20
CA ARG A 117 -22.16 21.18 41.17
C ARG A 117 -22.16 22.71 41.25
N ARG A 118 -21.39 23.29 42.17
CA ARG A 118 -21.30 24.75 42.36
C ARG A 118 -20.83 25.45 41.09
N GLU A 119 -19.73 24.98 40.52
CA GLU A 119 -19.21 25.55 39.27
C GLU A 119 -20.13 25.30 38.09
N MET A 120 -20.81 24.15 38.05
CA MET A 120 -21.75 23.87 36.97
C MET A 120 -22.98 24.75 37.00
N VAL A 121 -23.48 25.10 38.19
CA VAL A 121 -24.53 26.10 38.33
C VAL A 121 -24.03 27.46 37.84
N ARG A 122 -22.83 27.88 38.22
CA ARG A 122 -22.23 29.15 37.79
C ARG A 122 -22.11 29.23 36.26
N ILE A 123 -21.55 28.19 35.64
CA ILE A 123 -21.38 28.10 34.19
C ILE A 123 -22.75 28.09 33.48
N ALA A 124 -23.71 27.28 33.94
CA ALA A 124 -25.07 27.26 33.37
C ALA A 124 -25.75 28.63 33.46
N TRP A 125 -25.56 29.33 34.58
CA TRP A 125 -26.15 30.64 34.81
C TRP A 125 -25.63 31.66 33.81
N ARG A 126 -24.30 31.77 33.68
CA ARG A 126 -23.64 32.70 32.75
C ARG A 126 -24.05 32.41 31.30
N ASP A 127 -24.08 31.14 30.93
CA ASP A 127 -24.48 30.71 29.59
C ASP A 127 -25.95 31.07 29.30
N ILE A 128 -26.91 30.64 30.15
CA ILE A 128 -28.36 30.88 29.93
C ILE A 128 -28.73 32.37 29.99
N ALA A 129 -28.09 33.12 30.89
CA ALA A 129 -28.28 34.56 31.00
C ALA A 129 -27.71 35.32 29.78
N GLY A 130 -26.82 34.69 28.99
CA GLY A 130 -26.15 35.32 27.85
C GLY A 130 -24.96 36.19 28.25
N TRP A 131 -24.38 35.95 29.43
CA TRP A 131 -23.22 36.67 29.96
C TRP A 131 -21.89 36.09 29.48
N ALA A 132 -21.88 34.82 29.06
CA ALA A 132 -20.71 34.16 28.51
C ALA A 132 -21.01 33.63 27.09
N PRO A 133 -20.09 33.81 26.13
CA PRO A 133 -20.19 33.13 24.84
C PRO A 133 -20.02 31.62 25.00
N VAL A 134 -20.42 30.85 23.99
CA VAL A 134 -20.36 29.39 24.06
C VAL A 134 -18.92 28.89 24.17
N GLU A 135 -17.97 29.57 23.52
CA GLU A 135 -16.55 29.24 23.54
C GLU A 135 -15.98 29.31 24.96
N GLU A 136 -16.32 30.36 25.71
CA GLU A 136 -15.97 30.52 27.13
C GLU A 136 -16.59 29.39 27.95
N THR A 137 -17.87 29.11 27.73
CA THR A 137 -18.60 28.04 28.43
C THR A 137 -17.94 26.67 28.23
N LEU A 138 -17.57 26.32 26.99
CA LEU A 138 -16.93 25.05 26.66
C LEU A 138 -15.49 24.95 27.23
N SER A 139 -14.75 26.05 27.23
CA SER A 139 -13.41 26.12 27.80
C SER A 139 -13.45 25.95 29.33
N GLU A 140 -14.32 26.69 30.02
CA GLU A 140 -14.47 26.59 31.48
C GLU A 140 -14.94 25.20 31.93
N LEU A 141 -15.84 24.57 31.18
CA LEU A 141 -16.25 23.18 31.37
C LEU A 141 -15.08 22.20 31.29
N SER A 142 -14.21 22.38 30.30
CA SER A 142 -13.03 21.55 30.10
C SER A 142 -12.01 21.75 31.22
N ALA A 143 -11.74 23.00 31.60
CA ALA A 143 -10.82 23.34 32.68
C ALA A 143 -11.29 22.81 34.05
N LEU A 144 -12.61 22.86 34.31
CA LEU A 144 -13.20 22.27 35.51
C LEU A 144 -12.97 20.75 35.56
N ALA A 145 -13.15 20.05 34.43
CA ALA A 145 -12.91 18.62 34.33
C ALA A 145 -11.44 18.27 34.57
N ASP A 146 -10.51 18.98 33.91
CA ASP A 146 -9.07 18.79 34.06
C ASP A 146 -8.64 18.94 35.54
N ALA A 147 -9.06 20.03 36.19
CA ALA A 147 -8.71 20.29 37.59
C ALA A 147 -9.27 19.23 38.55
N CYS A 148 -10.52 18.77 38.34
CA CYS A 148 -11.09 17.68 39.13
C CYS A 148 -10.33 16.35 38.94
N VAL A 149 -9.93 16.03 37.71
CA VAL A 149 -9.17 14.80 37.41
C VAL A 149 -7.78 14.86 38.05
N GLN A 150 -7.06 15.96 37.88
CA GLN A 150 -5.72 16.16 38.44
C GLN A 150 -5.75 16.10 39.98
N PHE A 151 -6.66 16.84 40.62
CA PHE A 151 -6.78 16.86 42.08
C PHE A 151 -7.11 15.48 42.66
N ALA A 152 -8.02 14.75 42.02
CA ALA A 152 -8.36 13.38 42.43
C ALA A 152 -7.16 12.43 42.25
N LEU A 153 -6.43 12.54 41.13
CA LEU A 153 -5.26 11.73 40.85
C LEU A 153 -4.15 11.96 41.88
N ASP A 154 -3.84 13.22 42.20
CA ASP A 154 -2.78 13.55 43.17
C ASP A 154 -3.07 12.95 44.55
N PHE A 155 -4.31 13.08 45.03
CA PHE A 155 -4.72 12.49 46.30
C PHE A 155 -4.58 10.95 46.28
N LEU A 156 -5.13 10.31 45.25
CA LEU A 156 -5.15 8.85 45.14
C LEU A 156 -3.76 8.26 44.93
N HIS A 157 -2.88 8.99 44.24
CA HIS A 157 -1.49 8.59 44.03
C HIS A 157 -0.73 8.57 45.36
N VAL A 158 -0.87 9.60 46.20
CA VAL A 158 -0.28 9.64 47.55
C VAL A 158 -0.81 8.50 48.44
N GLU A 159 -2.10 8.19 48.37
CA GLU A 159 -2.67 7.07 49.12
C GLU A 159 -2.13 5.72 48.61
N ALA A 160 -2.09 5.52 47.29
CA ALA A 160 -1.60 4.30 46.67
C ALA A 160 -0.12 4.06 46.98
N THR A 161 0.73 5.10 46.94
CA THR A 161 2.16 4.95 47.25
C THR A 161 2.42 4.65 48.72
N ARG A 162 1.63 5.23 49.65
CA ARG A 162 1.65 4.86 51.07
C ARG A 162 1.23 3.40 51.30
N GLN A 163 0.26 2.91 50.54
CA GLN A 163 -0.32 1.58 50.73
C GLN A 163 0.49 0.46 50.07
N TRP A 164 0.96 0.68 48.84
CA TRP A 164 1.53 -0.37 47.97
C TRP A 164 3.02 -0.17 47.66
N GLY A 165 3.60 1.00 47.96
CA GLY A 165 4.97 1.36 47.61
C GLY A 165 5.04 2.34 46.44
N VAL A 166 6.23 2.91 46.22
CA VAL A 166 6.47 3.96 45.22
C VAL A 166 7.02 3.34 43.93
N PRO A 167 6.34 3.50 42.77
CA PRO A 167 6.93 3.16 41.48
C PRO A 167 8.08 4.11 41.16
N ILE A 168 9.25 3.56 40.81
CA ILE A 168 10.46 4.33 40.49
C ILE A 168 10.89 4.02 39.05
N LEU A 169 11.21 5.07 38.29
CA LEU A 169 11.84 5.00 36.98
C LEU A 169 13.29 4.51 37.07
N SER A 170 13.85 4.11 35.93
CA SER A 170 15.25 3.74 35.76
C SER A 170 16.25 4.82 36.26
N ASN A 171 15.86 6.09 36.24
CA ASN A 171 16.66 7.23 36.69
C ASN A 171 16.51 7.56 38.19
N GLY A 172 15.75 6.77 38.95
CA GLY A 172 15.53 6.96 40.39
C GLY A 172 14.41 7.94 40.77
N LYS A 173 13.73 8.58 39.81
CA LYS A 173 12.57 9.44 40.08
C LYS A 173 11.29 8.62 40.26
N GLU A 174 10.36 9.15 41.05
CA GLU A 174 9.01 8.61 41.16
C GLU A 174 8.31 8.63 39.80
N GLN A 175 7.64 7.54 39.45
CA GLN A 175 6.80 7.44 38.26
C GLN A 175 5.33 7.65 38.65
N ARG A 176 4.63 8.48 37.87
CA ARG A 176 3.19 8.75 38.05
C ARG A 176 2.33 8.22 36.91
N LEU A 177 1.04 8.05 37.20
CA LEU A 177 0.04 7.81 36.16
C LEU A 177 -0.13 9.09 35.33
N VAL A 178 -0.27 8.93 34.02
CA VAL A 178 -0.61 10.00 33.08
C VAL A 178 -1.99 9.74 32.51
N VAL A 179 -2.79 10.80 32.42
CA VAL A 179 -4.16 10.76 31.91
C VAL A 179 -4.24 11.58 30.63
N LEU A 180 -4.63 10.91 29.55
CA LEU A 180 -4.93 11.53 28.26
C LEU A 180 -6.44 11.71 28.11
N ALA A 181 -6.86 12.93 27.82
CA ALA A 181 -8.21 13.21 27.37
C ALA A 181 -8.33 13.04 25.87
N MET A 182 -9.48 12.51 25.46
CA MET A 182 -9.89 12.31 24.08
C MET A 182 -11.13 13.16 23.79
N GLY A 183 -11.58 13.13 22.53
CA GLY A 183 -12.88 13.70 22.15
C GLY A 183 -13.01 15.17 22.52
N LYS A 184 -14.13 15.55 23.14
CA LYS A 184 -14.43 16.95 23.45
C LYS A 184 -13.55 17.54 24.55
N LEU A 185 -13.24 16.75 25.58
CA LEU A 185 -12.34 17.20 26.65
C LEU A 185 -10.92 17.46 26.12
N GLY A 186 -10.44 16.55 25.27
CA GLY A 186 -9.13 16.70 24.64
C GLY A 186 -9.05 17.90 23.68
N GLY A 187 -10.17 18.25 23.05
CA GLY A 187 -10.33 19.46 22.23
C GLY A 187 -10.61 20.75 23.00
N GLU A 188 -10.67 20.72 24.33
CA GLU A 188 -11.03 21.87 25.19
C GLU A 188 -12.40 22.46 24.85
N GLU A 189 -13.31 21.57 24.43
CA GLU A 189 -14.61 21.92 23.91
C GLU A 189 -15.72 21.08 24.58
N LEU A 190 -15.54 20.72 25.85
CA LEU A 190 -16.49 19.92 26.62
C LEU A 190 -17.85 20.63 26.74
N ASN A 191 -18.95 19.93 26.45
CA ASN A 191 -20.32 20.41 26.60
C ASN A 191 -20.89 20.06 27.98
N PHE A 192 -22.02 20.67 28.34
CA PHE A 192 -22.50 20.74 29.72
C PHE A 192 -22.61 19.41 30.47
N SER A 193 -23.25 18.40 29.84
CA SER A 193 -23.39 17.07 30.40
C SER A 193 -22.83 16.05 29.42
N SER A 194 -21.55 15.70 29.59
CA SER A 194 -20.89 14.70 28.75
C SER A 194 -19.90 13.84 29.50
N ASP A 195 -19.71 12.66 28.93
CA ASP A 195 -18.70 11.73 29.37
C ASP A 195 -17.31 12.32 29.11
N ILE A 196 -16.37 12.06 30.01
CA ILE A 196 -14.96 12.35 29.80
C ILE A 196 -14.27 11.11 29.28
N ASP A 197 -13.81 11.18 28.04
CA ASP A 197 -13.12 10.08 27.36
C ASP A 197 -11.64 10.07 27.76
N LEU A 198 -11.20 9.05 28.51
CA LEU A 198 -9.86 9.00 29.10
C LEU A 198 -9.05 7.77 28.64
N ILE A 199 -7.75 7.95 28.44
CA ILE A 199 -6.75 6.89 28.29
C ILE A 199 -5.71 7.05 29.40
N TYR A 200 -5.42 5.95 30.10
CA TYR A 200 -4.45 5.93 31.18
C TYR A 200 -3.13 5.30 30.71
N CYS A 201 -2.02 5.95 31.00
CA CYS A 201 -0.69 5.43 30.66
C CYS A 201 0.37 5.74 31.73
N TYR A 202 1.51 5.08 31.64
CA TYR A 202 2.68 5.26 32.52
C TYR A 202 3.98 5.04 31.72
N ALA A 203 5.11 5.54 32.18
CA ALA A 203 6.33 5.61 31.35
C ALA A 203 7.02 4.26 31.11
N GLU A 204 7.51 3.60 32.15
CA GLU A 204 8.33 2.40 32.13
C GLU A 204 7.64 1.24 32.86
N SER A 205 7.75 0.03 32.30
CA SER A 205 7.37 -1.22 32.98
C SER A 205 8.39 -1.61 34.04
N GLY A 206 7.92 -2.21 35.13
CA GLY A 206 8.75 -2.65 36.25
C GLY A 206 7.90 -3.28 37.35
N GLU A 207 8.55 -3.59 38.47
CA GLU A 207 7.94 -4.21 39.64
C GLU A 207 8.30 -3.43 40.91
N LEU A 208 7.36 -3.32 41.85
CA LEU A 208 7.62 -2.77 43.17
C LEU A 208 8.47 -3.75 43.98
N THR A 209 9.68 -3.33 44.34
CA THR A 209 10.64 -4.13 45.12
C THR A 209 10.50 -3.98 46.64
N ALA A 210 9.74 -2.99 47.11
CA ALA A 210 9.50 -2.72 48.51
C ALA A 210 8.03 -3.06 48.91
N GLY A 211 7.81 -4.22 49.55
CA GLY A 211 6.50 -4.66 50.03
C GLY A 211 6.41 -6.16 50.34
N LYS A 212 5.35 -6.61 51.03
CA LYS A 212 5.12 -8.05 51.36
C LYS A 212 4.71 -8.92 50.15
N LYS A 213 4.44 -8.32 48.98
CA LYS A 213 4.11 -9.00 47.71
C LYS A 213 4.72 -8.21 46.54
N HIS A 214 5.30 -8.93 45.58
CA HIS A 214 5.69 -8.35 44.29
C HIS A 214 4.43 -7.87 43.56
N LEU A 215 4.41 -6.59 43.17
CA LEU A 215 3.31 -5.95 42.45
C LEU A 215 3.87 -5.25 41.22
N ASP A 216 3.46 -5.67 40.03
CA ASP A 216 3.85 -5.06 38.77
C ASP A 216 3.31 -3.63 38.67
N TYR A 217 4.06 -2.74 38.03
CA TYR A 217 3.62 -1.36 37.78
C TYR A 217 2.31 -1.32 36.98
N SER A 218 2.12 -2.23 36.02
CA SER A 218 0.86 -2.36 35.28
C SER A 218 -0.33 -2.62 36.22
N ASP A 219 -0.16 -3.47 37.23
CA ASP A 219 -1.19 -3.77 38.23
C ASP A 219 -1.40 -2.61 39.20
N PHE A 220 -0.31 -1.97 39.66
CA PHE A 220 -0.38 -0.77 40.51
C PHE A 220 -1.19 0.33 39.83
N PHE A 221 -0.81 0.71 38.61
CA PHE A 221 -1.47 1.77 37.85
C PHE A 221 -2.87 1.37 37.40
N SER A 222 -3.14 0.10 37.10
CA SER A 222 -4.49 -0.39 36.84
C SER A 222 -5.42 -0.20 38.04
N ARG A 223 -4.94 -0.46 39.26
CA ARG A 223 -5.73 -0.26 40.49
C ARG A 223 -5.96 1.22 40.76
N LEU A 224 -4.94 2.06 40.57
CA LEU A 224 -5.04 3.50 40.72
C LEU A 224 -6.04 4.11 39.71
N ALA A 225 -5.94 3.72 38.44
CA ALA A 225 -6.87 4.15 37.37
C ALA A 225 -8.32 3.75 37.67
N LYS A 226 -8.55 2.54 38.18
CA LYS A 226 -9.89 2.09 38.62
C LYS A 226 -10.41 2.92 39.80
N LYS A 227 -9.58 3.22 40.80
CA LYS A 227 -9.94 4.11 41.92
C LYS A 227 -10.31 5.51 41.41
N LEU A 228 -9.50 6.09 40.53
CA LEU A 228 -9.75 7.40 39.94
C LEU A 228 -11.08 7.44 39.18
N THR A 229 -11.30 6.45 38.31
CA THR A 229 -12.56 6.29 37.56
C THR A 229 -13.76 6.24 38.50
N ARG A 230 -13.65 5.49 39.60
CA ARG A 230 -14.69 5.33 40.61
C ARG A 230 -14.99 6.64 41.36
N VAL A 231 -13.95 7.34 41.84
CA VAL A 231 -14.11 8.63 42.55
C VAL A 231 -14.86 9.65 41.69
N LEU A 232 -14.58 9.67 40.38
CA LEU A 232 -15.22 10.57 39.43
C LEU A 232 -16.64 10.14 39.06
N SER A 233 -16.87 8.84 38.79
CA SER A 233 -18.10 8.33 38.17
C SER A 233 -19.18 7.84 39.12
N ASP A 234 -18.84 7.38 40.32
CA ASP A 234 -19.83 6.79 41.24
C ASP A 234 -20.93 7.79 41.59
N VAL A 235 -22.18 7.34 41.65
CA VAL A 235 -23.30 8.20 42.08
C VAL A 235 -23.45 8.07 43.60
N THR A 236 -23.24 9.17 44.32
CA THR A 236 -23.47 9.27 45.78
C THR A 236 -24.68 10.16 46.08
N VAL A 237 -24.96 10.40 47.36
CA VAL A 237 -26.00 11.37 47.79
C VAL A 237 -25.74 12.80 47.29
N ASP A 238 -24.48 13.12 46.99
CA ASP A 238 -24.05 14.39 46.42
C ASP A 238 -23.99 14.35 44.87
N GLY A 239 -24.37 13.24 44.22
CA GLY A 239 -24.35 13.08 42.77
C GLY A 239 -23.06 12.42 42.26
N PHE A 240 -22.57 12.84 41.10
CA PHE A 240 -21.33 12.37 40.47
C PHE A 240 -20.48 13.58 40.04
N VAL A 241 -19.21 13.35 39.72
CA VAL A 241 -18.33 14.40 39.18
C VAL A 241 -18.42 14.39 37.66
N TYR A 242 -17.98 13.30 37.03
CA TYR A 242 -18.09 13.05 35.60
C TYR A 242 -18.28 11.56 35.34
N ARG A 243 -19.05 11.23 34.30
CA ARG A 243 -19.08 9.88 33.75
C ARG A 243 -17.79 9.67 32.96
N VAL A 244 -17.03 8.63 33.27
CA VAL A 244 -15.76 8.35 32.61
C VAL A 244 -15.92 7.24 31.59
N ASP A 245 -15.51 7.48 30.35
CA ASP A 245 -15.43 6.47 29.29
C ASP A 245 -13.97 6.17 28.95
N ILE A 246 -13.58 4.89 29.02
CA ILE A 246 -12.23 4.42 28.71
C ILE A 246 -12.19 3.52 27.47
N ARG A 247 -13.25 3.47 26.67
CA ARG A 247 -13.37 2.56 25.53
C ARG A 247 -12.50 2.95 24.33
N LEU A 248 -12.00 4.18 24.29
CA LEU A 248 -11.06 4.65 23.26
C LEU A 248 -9.60 4.23 23.49
N ARG A 249 -9.30 3.54 24.60
CA ARG A 249 -7.96 3.01 24.86
C ARG A 249 -7.59 1.88 23.89
N PRO A 250 -6.29 1.57 23.71
CA PRO A 250 -5.83 0.44 22.90
C PRO A 250 -6.59 -0.86 23.19
N PHE A 251 -6.98 -1.57 22.14
CA PHE A 251 -7.79 -2.80 22.20
C PHE A 251 -9.22 -2.62 22.76
N GLY A 252 -9.67 -1.39 22.98
CA GLY A 252 -11.02 -1.06 23.44
C GLY A 252 -11.37 -1.69 24.78
N ALA A 253 -12.62 -2.13 24.93
CA ALA A 253 -13.13 -2.68 26.19
C ALA A 253 -12.38 -3.93 26.68
N SER A 254 -11.80 -4.71 25.76
CA SER A 254 -11.02 -5.93 26.06
C SER A 254 -9.54 -5.64 26.37
N GLY A 255 -9.10 -4.39 26.18
CA GLY A 255 -7.72 -3.98 26.44
C GLY A 255 -7.40 -3.80 27.93
N PRO A 256 -6.09 -3.74 28.27
CA PRO A 256 -5.66 -3.41 29.62
C PRO A 256 -6.16 -2.02 30.04
N TRP A 257 -6.31 -1.80 31.35
CA TRP A 257 -6.78 -0.52 31.90
C TRP A 257 -5.78 0.62 31.70
N VAL A 258 -4.49 0.27 31.71
CA VAL A 258 -3.36 1.18 31.55
C VAL A 258 -2.37 0.59 30.55
N MET A 259 -1.64 1.45 29.86
CA MET A 259 -0.58 1.05 28.93
C MET A 259 0.73 1.74 29.28
N SER A 260 1.86 1.04 29.14
CA SER A 260 3.16 1.72 29.16
C SER A 260 3.30 2.61 27.91
N PHE A 261 4.16 3.63 27.96
CA PHE A 261 4.39 4.51 26.80
C PHE A 261 4.87 3.71 25.59
N LEU A 262 5.82 2.78 25.80
CA LEU A 262 6.28 1.87 24.75
C LEU A 262 5.15 1.00 24.19
N GLY A 263 4.25 0.49 25.05
CA GLY A 263 3.10 -0.29 24.63
C GLY A 263 2.12 0.54 23.79
N LEU A 264 1.91 1.80 24.16
CA LEU A 264 1.05 2.75 23.46
C LEU A 264 1.61 3.04 22.05
N GLU A 265 2.90 3.34 21.96
CA GLU A 265 3.60 3.59 20.68
C GLU A 265 3.50 2.38 19.76
N ASN A 266 3.80 1.18 20.27
CA ASN A 266 3.75 -0.05 19.48
C ASN A 266 2.35 -0.34 18.96
N TYR A 267 1.31 -0.15 19.78
CA TYR A 267 -0.08 -0.36 19.36
C TYR A 267 -0.47 0.58 18.21
N TYR A 268 -0.25 1.88 18.37
CA TYR A 268 -0.63 2.86 17.35
C TYR A 268 0.18 2.70 16.06
N PHE A 269 1.42 2.22 16.14
CA PHE A 269 2.22 1.98 14.94
C PHE A 269 1.84 0.70 14.18
N THR A 270 1.44 -0.36 14.89
CA THR A 270 1.29 -1.70 14.29
C THR A 270 -0.15 -2.15 14.08
N GLN A 271 -1.08 -1.69 14.91
CA GLN A 271 -2.42 -2.28 15.01
C GLN A 271 -3.57 -1.28 14.91
N ALA A 272 -3.33 0.01 15.17
CA ALA A 272 -4.40 1.00 15.17
C ALA A 272 -5.05 1.20 13.80
N ARG A 273 -6.37 1.33 13.84
CA ARG A 273 -7.27 1.49 12.69
C ARG A 273 -7.40 2.97 12.32
N GLU A 274 -7.87 3.25 11.10
CA GLU A 274 -8.01 4.62 10.61
C GLU A 274 -8.98 5.48 11.44
N TRP A 275 -10.06 4.89 11.97
CA TRP A 275 -10.96 5.62 12.88
C TRP A 275 -10.28 6.02 14.21
N GLU A 276 -9.25 5.29 14.65
CA GLU A 276 -8.50 5.65 15.86
C GLU A 276 -7.64 6.90 15.60
N ARG A 277 -7.17 7.14 14.36
CA ARG A 277 -6.52 8.42 14.01
C ARG A 277 -7.46 9.59 14.17
N TYR A 278 -8.70 9.45 13.68
CA TYR A 278 -9.73 10.46 13.83
C TYR A 278 -9.96 10.81 15.30
N ALA A 279 -10.09 9.80 16.18
CA ALA A 279 -10.23 10.04 17.62
C ALA A 279 -8.98 10.72 18.23
N MET A 280 -7.78 10.34 17.78
CA MET A 280 -6.49 10.85 18.27
C MET A 280 -6.18 12.29 17.84
N VAL A 281 -6.91 12.89 16.90
CA VAL A 281 -6.78 14.33 16.57
C VAL A 281 -6.93 15.21 17.81
N LYS A 282 -7.80 14.81 18.74
CA LYS A 282 -8.12 15.57 19.94
C LYS A 282 -7.31 15.16 21.18
N VAL A 283 -6.33 14.26 21.06
CA VAL A 283 -5.61 13.73 22.25
C VAL A 283 -4.83 14.83 22.99
N ARG A 284 -5.06 14.99 24.29
CA ARG A 284 -4.40 16.00 25.15
C ARG A 284 -4.05 15.39 26.51
N VAL A 285 -2.90 15.74 27.06
CA VAL A 285 -2.55 15.36 28.44
C VAL A 285 -3.29 16.29 29.38
N ILE A 286 -4.03 15.73 30.34
CA ILE A 286 -4.84 16.53 31.29
C ILE A 286 -4.44 16.34 32.75
N ALA A 287 -3.76 15.24 33.08
CA ALA A 287 -3.27 15.00 34.42
C ALA A 287 -2.03 14.10 34.46
N GLY A 288 -1.22 14.26 35.51
CA GLY A 288 0.00 13.49 35.74
C GLY A 288 1.28 14.19 35.28
N GLU A 289 2.36 13.42 35.13
CA GLU A 289 3.68 13.95 34.75
C GLU A 289 3.79 14.15 33.23
N THR A 290 3.75 15.40 32.79
CA THR A 290 3.66 15.80 31.37
C THR A 290 4.99 15.69 30.62
N ASP A 291 6.11 15.98 31.28
CA ASP A 291 7.43 16.07 30.65
C ASP A 291 7.90 14.73 30.06
N LEU A 292 7.62 13.62 30.74
CA LEU A 292 8.05 12.28 30.31
C LEU A 292 7.31 11.78 29.05
N LEU A 293 6.11 12.29 28.77
CA LEU A 293 5.31 11.86 27.63
C LEU A 293 5.63 12.63 26.35
N ALA A 294 6.44 13.69 26.40
CA ALA A 294 6.66 14.57 25.24
C ALA A 294 7.15 13.81 23.98
N SER A 295 8.07 12.86 24.14
CA SER A 295 8.57 12.01 23.05
C SER A 295 7.48 11.09 22.48
N THR A 296 6.69 10.46 23.35
CA THR A 296 5.57 9.61 22.97
C THR A 296 4.47 10.41 22.29
N MET A 297 4.15 11.62 22.76
CA MET A 297 3.21 12.52 22.08
C MET A 297 3.71 12.92 20.68
N MET A 298 5.02 13.08 20.49
CA MET A 298 5.60 13.28 19.15
C MET A 298 5.36 12.07 18.25
N VAL A 299 5.48 10.85 18.76
CA VAL A 299 5.19 9.62 18.01
C VAL A 299 3.69 9.53 17.67
N LEU A 300 2.81 9.80 18.64
CA LEU A 300 1.36 9.83 18.43
C LEU A 300 0.95 10.91 17.43
N ASN A 301 1.55 12.10 17.48
CA ASN A 301 1.31 13.15 16.49
C ASN A 301 1.73 12.73 15.09
N ARG A 302 2.85 12.01 14.91
CA ARG A 302 3.24 11.46 13.60
C ARG A 302 2.29 10.35 13.13
N PHE A 303 1.70 9.61 14.07
CA PHE A 303 0.63 8.68 13.75
C PHE A 303 -0.62 9.43 13.27
N VAL A 304 -1.06 10.49 13.94
CA VAL A 304 -2.25 11.25 13.51
C VAL A 304 -2.01 11.99 12.18
N TYR A 305 -0.90 12.72 12.08
CA TYR A 305 -0.62 13.68 11.01
C TYR A 305 0.47 13.19 10.06
N ARG A 306 0.09 12.43 9.03
CA ARG A 306 1.01 11.85 8.04
C ARG A 306 1.48 12.91 7.03
N ARG A 307 2.74 12.82 6.60
CA ARG A 307 3.29 13.69 5.52
C ARG A 307 2.81 13.31 4.11
N TYR A 308 2.37 12.07 3.92
CA TYR A 308 1.84 11.56 2.65
C TYR A 308 0.50 10.92 2.94
N LEU A 309 -0.57 11.44 2.34
CA LEU A 309 -1.90 10.88 2.49
C LEU A 309 -2.17 9.84 1.42
N ASP A 310 -2.81 8.73 1.82
CA ASP A 310 -3.44 7.81 0.89
C ASP A 310 -4.85 8.32 0.53
N TYR A 311 -5.33 7.99 -0.67
CA TYR A 311 -6.69 8.29 -1.09
C TYR A 311 -7.75 7.40 -0.38
N GLY A 312 -7.34 6.41 0.42
CA GLY A 312 -8.22 5.45 1.11
C GLY A 312 -8.83 5.99 2.41
N ALA A 313 -8.13 6.90 3.10
CA ALA A 313 -8.62 7.56 4.30
C ALA A 313 -9.93 8.33 4.09
N PHE A 314 -10.13 8.92 2.90
CA PHE A 314 -11.38 9.60 2.52
C PHE A 314 -12.56 8.63 2.45
N GLU A 315 -12.36 7.45 1.86
CA GLU A 315 -13.41 6.44 1.71
C GLU A 315 -13.82 5.82 3.04
N GLU A 316 -12.87 5.54 3.94
CA GLU A 316 -13.19 5.03 5.27
C GLU A 316 -13.94 6.06 6.12
N LEU A 317 -13.63 7.36 6.03
CA LEU A 317 -14.39 8.43 6.69
C LEU A 317 -15.83 8.54 6.15
N ARG A 318 -16.02 8.44 4.83
CA ARG A 318 -17.36 8.39 4.21
C ARG A 318 -18.15 7.16 4.63
N ARG A 319 -17.52 5.99 4.66
CA ARG A 319 -18.15 4.72 5.08
C ARG A 319 -18.64 4.79 6.53
N ILE A 320 -17.89 5.45 7.42
CA ILE A 320 -18.32 5.68 8.80
C ILE A 320 -19.57 6.57 8.84
N LYS A 321 -19.64 7.64 8.03
CA LYS A 321 -20.86 8.49 7.90
C LYS A 321 -22.07 7.65 7.49
N TYR A 322 -21.95 6.88 6.41
CA TYR A 322 -23.07 6.09 5.88
C TYR A 322 -23.60 5.09 6.90
N LYS A 323 -22.72 4.38 7.63
CA LYS A 323 -23.13 3.47 8.72
C LYS A 323 -23.86 4.17 9.85
N ILE A 324 -23.41 5.36 10.26
CA ILE A 324 -24.09 6.15 11.29
C ILE A 324 -25.48 6.59 10.80
N LYS A 325 -25.57 7.05 9.55
CA LYS A 325 -26.82 7.49 8.92
C LYS A 325 -27.85 6.36 8.82
N GLU A 326 -27.46 5.18 8.30
CA GLU A 326 -28.33 4.00 8.21
C GLU A 326 -28.87 3.59 9.58
N LYS A 327 -28.01 3.58 10.60
CA LYS A 327 -28.40 3.24 11.97
C LYS A 327 -29.43 4.23 12.53
N LEU A 328 -29.25 5.53 12.30
CA LEU A 328 -30.17 6.57 12.79
C LEU A 328 -31.52 6.55 12.08
N MET A 329 -31.51 6.28 10.76
CA MET A 329 -32.74 6.10 9.99
C MET A 329 -33.52 4.86 10.45
N ALA A 330 -32.83 3.75 10.71
CA ALA A 330 -33.44 2.54 11.26
C ALA A 330 -34.03 2.75 12.67
N GLU A 331 -33.43 3.62 13.48
CA GLU A 331 -33.90 3.95 14.84
C GLU A 331 -34.95 5.08 14.88
N GLY A 332 -35.29 5.70 13.74
CA GLY A 332 -36.27 6.81 13.68
C GLY A 332 -35.81 8.11 14.37
N LYS A 333 -34.49 8.30 14.56
CA LYS A 333 -33.89 9.43 15.29
C LYS A 333 -33.43 10.56 14.35
N VAL A 334 -34.37 11.15 13.60
CA VAL A 334 -34.08 12.21 12.62
C VAL A 334 -33.80 13.57 13.29
N ASP A 335 -34.39 13.80 14.48
CA ASP A 335 -34.33 15.06 15.25
C ASP A 335 -33.20 15.09 16.30
N ASN A 336 -32.02 14.61 15.91
CA ASN A 336 -30.82 14.61 16.76
C ASN A 336 -29.85 15.72 16.33
N ILE A 337 -29.53 16.66 17.23
CA ILE A 337 -28.68 17.82 16.90
C ILE A 337 -27.20 17.46 16.65
N LYS A 338 -26.75 16.32 17.17
CA LYS A 338 -25.35 15.88 17.06
C LYS A 338 -25.15 15.01 15.82
N LEU A 339 -25.99 13.99 15.68
CA LEU A 339 -25.83 12.92 14.69
C LEU A 339 -26.75 13.06 13.48
N GLY A 340 -27.79 13.89 13.54
CA GLY A 340 -28.68 14.14 12.42
C GLY A 340 -27.97 14.88 11.27
N VAL A 341 -28.62 14.90 10.11
CA VAL A 341 -28.13 15.64 8.92
C VAL A 341 -27.89 17.11 9.28
N GLY A 342 -26.74 17.66 8.90
CA GLY A 342 -26.35 19.02 9.25
C GLY A 342 -25.96 19.23 10.72
N GLY A 343 -25.82 18.16 11.50
CA GLY A 343 -25.52 18.22 12.92
C GLY A 343 -24.05 18.48 13.24
N ILE A 344 -23.75 18.62 14.54
CA ILE A 344 -22.39 18.91 15.06
C ILE A 344 -21.35 17.95 14.51
N ARG A 345 -21.70 16.66 14.37
CA ARG A 345 -20.78 15.62 13.91
C ARG A 345 -20.33 15.84 12.46
N GLU A 346 -21.18 16.37 11.58
CA GLU A 346 -20.78 16.68 10.19
C GLU A 346 -19.75 17.81 10.16
N ILE A 347 -19.90 18.82 11.01
CA ILE A 347 -18.92 19.91 11.17
C ILE A 347 -17.58 19.34 11.67
N GLU A 348 -17.61 18.51 12.73
CA GLU A 348 -16.41 17.82 13.24
C GLU A 348 -15.71 17.01 12.15
N PHE A 349 -16.48 16.31 11.30
CA PHE A 349 -15.95 15.53 10.19
C PHE A 349 -15.27 16.40 9.15
N VAL A 350 -15.89 17.50 8.71
CA VAL A 350 -15.28 18.42 7.72
C VAL A 350 -13.94 18.90 8.26
N VAL A 351 -13.92 19.46 9.46
CA VAL A 351 -12.72 20.07 10.04
C VAL A 351 -11.61 19.04 10.27
N GLN A 352 -11.91 17.94 10.97
CA GLN A 352 -10.89 16.93 11.29
C GLN A 352 -10.38 16.20 10.04
N SER A 353 -11.18 16.11 8.97
CA SER A 353 -10.68 15.56 7.70
C SER A 353 -9.54 16.40 7.17
N PHE A 354 -9.67 17.72 7.12
CA PHE A 354 -8.56 18.59 6.73
C PHE A 354 -7.36 18.47 7.69
N GLN A 355 -7.59 18.31 8.99
CA GLN A 355 -6.49 18.08 9.94
C GLN A 355 -5.72 16.80 9.63
N LEU A 356 -6.42 15.70 9.32
CA LEU A 356 -5.79 14.44 8.94
C LEU A 356 -5.07 14.53 7.59
N ILE A 357 -5.67 15.24 6.61
CA ILE A 357 -5.15 15.37 5.24
C ILE A 357 -3.91 16.27 5.19
N ARG A 358 -3.99 17.43 5.84
CA ARG A 358 -3.04 18.54 5.69
C ARG A 358 -2.19 18.76 6.94
N GLY A 359 -2.61 18.29 8.11
CA GLY A 359 -1.90 18.55 9.37
C GLY A 359 -0.47 17.99 9.43
N GLY A 360 -0.11 17.02 8.59
CA GLY A 360 1.28 16.54 8.49
C GLY A 360 2.22 17.50 7.76
N THR A 361 1.67 18.41 6.95
CA THR A 361 2.40 19.45 6.20
C THR A 361 2.18 20.82 6.84
N ASP A 362 0.94 21.14 7.19
CA ASP A 362 0.50 22.41 7.75
C ASP A 362 0.30 22.26 9.27
N VAL A 363 1.38 22.50 10.04
CA VAL A 363 1.41 22.27 11.51
C VAL A 363 0.34 23.09 12.26
N CYS A 364 -0.08 24.24 11.73
CA CYS A 364 -1.16 25.04 12.33
C CYS A 364 -2.51 24.30 12.37
N LEU A 365 -2.71 23.27 11.55
CA LEU A 365 -3.90 22.40 11.57
C LEU A 365 -3.81 21.28 12.62
N GLN A 366 -2.71 21.16 13.36
CA GLN A 366 -2.61 20.21 14.48
C GLN A 366 -3.25 20.74 15.78
N ASN A 367 -3.87 21.92 15.73
CA ASN A 367 -4.62 22.47 16.86
C ASN A 367 -5.84 21.60 17.17
N ARG A 368 -6.13 21.37 18.46
CA ARG A 368 -7.21 20.48 18.88
C ARG A 368 -8.56 21.19 18.93
N GLN A 369 -8.62 22.51 19.02
CA GLN A 369 -9.88 23.25 19.14
C GLN A 369 -10.50 23.44 17.75
N LEU A 370 -11.75 22.99 17.57
CA LEU A 370 -12.41 23.00 16.26
C LEU A 370 -12.50 24.41 15.63
N LEU A 371 -12.89 25.41 16.42
CA LEU A 371 -13.07 26.80 15.93
C LEU A 371 -11.75 27.43 15.49
N VAL A 372 -10.65 27.15 16.22
CA VAL A 372 -9.31 27.62 15.83
C VAL A 372 -8.89 27.00 14.50
N VAL A 373 -9.15 25.71 14.31
CA VAL A 373 -8.82 25.02 13.05
C VAL A 373 -9.64 25.58 11.90
N LEU A 374 -10.94 25.85 12.08
CA LEU A 374 -11.78 26.49 11.05
C LEU A 374 -11.18 27.81 10.55
N ASP A 375 -10.71 28.66 11.46
CA ASP A 375 -10.05 29.92 11.08
C ASP A 375 -8.78 29.66 10.26
N ARG A 376 -7.96 28.67 10.67
CA ARG A 376 -6.76 28.27 9.90
C ARG A 376 -7.09 27.70 8.51
N LEU A 377 -8.21 26.99 8.35
CA LEU A 377 -8.64 26.48 7.05
C LEU A 377 -8.98 27.63 6.08
N SER A 378 -9.57 28.72 6.59
CA SER A 378 -9.80 29.94 5.82
C SER A 378 -8.49 30.63 5.45
N GLU A 379 -7.59 30.82 6.42
CA GLU A 379 -6.29 31.50 6.21
C GLU A 379 -5.41 30.79 5.18
N LEU A 380 -5.46 29.45 5.14
CA LEU A 380 -4.73 28.62 4.18
C LEU A 380 -5.43 28.48 2.81
N GLY A 381 -6.64 29.03 2.67
CA GLY A 381 -7.45 28.88 1.45
C GLY A 381 -7.91 27.45 1.17
N LEU A 382 -7.98 26.59 2.20
CA LEU A 382 -8.42 25.19 2.09
C LEU A 382 -9.95 25.06 2.11
N LEU A 383 -10.64 26.03 2.71
CA LEU A 383 -12.08 26.20 2.61
C LEU A 383 -12.42 27.65 2.23
N PRO A 384 -13.46 27.87 1.41
CA PRO A 384 -13.96 29.22 1.12
C PRO A 384 -14.34 29.95 2.41
N VAL A 385 -14.04 31.25 2.49
CA VAL A 385 -14.35 32.11 3.65
C VAL A 385 -15.82 31.99 4.05
N ASN A 386 -16.72 31.98 3.05
CA ASN A 386 -18.16 31.83 3.27
C ASN A 386 -18.53 30.50 3.95
N ASP A 387 -17.90 29.39 3.53
CA ASP A 387 -18.17 28.07 4.09
C ASP A 387 -17.65 27.98 5.54
N VAL A 388 -16.50 28.61 5.82
CA VAL A 388 -15.97 28.72 7.18
C VAL A 388 -16.90 29.53 8.09
N THR A 389 -17.42 30.67 7.61
CA THR A 389 -18.41 31.46 8.35
C THR A 389 -19.67 30.64 8.65
N ILE A 390 -20.21 29.94 7.64
CA ILE A 390 -21.36 29.04 7.80
C ILE A 390 -21.11 27.98 8.87
N LEU A 391 -19.99 27.26 8.79
CA LEU A 391 -19.66 26.18 9.72
C LEU A 391 -19.45 26.71 11.14
N ARG A 392 -18.82 27.89 11.29
CA ARG A 392 -18.59 28.54 12.58
C ARG A 392 -19.89 28.92 13.25
N GLU A 393 -20.75 29.66 12.56
CA GLU A 393 -22.05 30.10 13.09
C GLU A 393 -22.94 28.91 13.44
N ALA A 394 -23.00 27.90 12.57
CA ALA A 394 -23.76 26.68 12.82
C ALA A 394 -23.22 25.91 14.02
N TYR A 395 -21.90 25.77 14.15
CA TYR A 395 -21.29 25.07 15.29
C TYR A 395 -21.62 25.76 16.62
N ILE A 396 -21.51 27.09 16.68
CA ILE A 396 -21.87 27.88 17.87
C ILE A 396 -23.34 27.67 18.23
N PHE A 397 -24.24 27.83 17.26
CA PHE A 397 -25.68 27.69 17.47
C PHE A 397 -26.08 26.27 17.92
N LEU A 398 -25.51 25.24 17.28
CA LEU A 398 -25.77 23.85 17.61
C LEU A 398 -25.21 23.47 18.99
N ARG A 399 -24.03 23.98 19.37
CA ARG A 399 -23.45 23.76 20.71
C ARG A 399 -24.22 24.46 21.81
N GLN A 400 -24.71 25.68 21.56
CA GLN A 400 -25.63 26.35 22.48
C GLN A 400 -26.91 25.55 22.66
N THR A 401 -27.51 25.09 21.56
CA THR A 401 -28.71 24.23 21.60
C THR A 401 -28.44 22.95 22.40
N GLU A 402 -27.29 22.29 22.17
CA GLU A 402 -26.86 21.10 22.93
C GLU A 402 -26.74 21.39 24.42
N ASN A 403 -26.05 22.47 24.78
CA ASN A 403 -25.89 22.87 26.18
C ASN A 403 -27.24 23.17 26.82
N ARG A 404 -28.17 23.87 26.16
CA ARG A 404 -29.51 24.16 26.71
C ARG A 404 -30.34 22.90 26.96
N LEU A 405 -30.28 21.93 26.05
CA LEU A 405 -30.94 20.63 26.24
C LEU A 405 -30.42 19.94 27.50
N GLN A 406 -29.11 19.94 27.69
CA GLN A 406 -28.43 19.24 28.79
C GLN A 406 -28.58 19.99 30.11
N GLN A 407 -28.45 21.31 30.11
CA GLN A 407 -28.59 22.20 31.26
C GLN A 407 -29.97 22.16 31.90
N TYR A 408 -30.99 21.67 31.20
CA TYR A 408 -32.30 21.52 31.81
C TYR A 408 -32.24 20.63 33.06
N ARG A 409 -31.55 19.48 33.00
CA ARG A 409 -31.50 18.49 34.08
C ARG A 409 -30.12 17.92 34.38
N ASP A 410 -29.07 18.42 33.72
CA ASP A 410 -27.75 17.78 33.70
C ASP A 410 -27.81 16.34 33.16
N GLU A 411 -28.50 16.19 32.02
CA GLU A 411 -28.69 14.91 31.34
C GLU A 411 -28.00 14.93 29.97
N GLN A 412 -27.43 13.79 29.56
CA GLN A 412 -26.75 13.65 28.26
C GLN A 412 -27.78 13.40 27.16
N ILE A 413 -28.47 14.48 26.76
CA ILE A 413 -29.52 14.46 25.74
C ILE A 413 -29.03 15.18 24.49
N HIS A 414 -29.35 14.59 23.33
CA HIS A 414 -29.06 15.15 22.01
C HIS A 414 -30.29 15.20 21.09
N ASP A 415 -31.41 14.61 21.51
CA ASP A 415 -32.65 14.61 20.74
C ASP A 415 -33.49 15.84 21.13
N LEU A 416 -34.10 16.48 20.13
CA LEU A 416 -35.02 17.58 20.38
C LEU A 416 -36.25 17.09 21.17
N PRO A 417 -36.78 17.91 22.09
CA PRO A 417 -37.93 17.53 22.90
C PRO A 417 -39.18 17.34 22.04
N LYS A 418 -39.98 16.33 22.38
CA LYS A 418 -41.29 16.08 21.76
C LYS A 418 -42.43 16.81 22.47
N GLU A 419 -42.27 17.08 23.76
CA GLU A 419 -43.27 17.71 24.61
C GLU A 419 -43.33 19.23 24.35
N ASN A 420 -44.52 19.78 24.11
CA ASN A 420 -44.72 21.21 23.81
C ASN A 420 -44.15 22.13 24.89
N HIS A 421 -44.26 21.73 26.16
CA HIS A 421 -43.67 22.44 27.30
C HIS A 421 -42.15 22.56 27.17
N ARG A 422 -41.46 21.43 26.93
CA ARG A 422 -40.00 21.36 26.79
C ARG A 422 -39.50 22.09 25.53
N ARG A 423 -40.28 22.05 24.44
CA ARG A 423 -40.04 22.82 23.21
C ARG A 423 -40.05 24.32 23.46
N PHE A 424 -41.08 24.80 24.16
CA PHE A 424 -41.17 26.21 24.55
C PHE A 424 -39.97 26.64 25.41
N LEU A 425 -39.62 25.86 26.42
CA LEU A 425 -38.48 26.18 27.30
C LEU A 425 -37.15 26.23 26.53
N LEU A 426 -36.91 25.30 25.61
CA LEU A 426 -35.71 25.33 24.77
C LEU A 426 -35.67 26.57 23.89
N ALA A 427 -36.75 26.86 23.16
CA ALA A 427 -36.84 28.05 22.30
C ALA A 427 -36.62 29.34 23.11
N TYR A 428 -37.30 29.48 24.25
CA TYR A 428 -37.15 30.62 25.14
C TYR A 428 -35.73 30.76 25.69
N SER A 429 -35.09 29.65 26.07
CA SER A 429 -33.70 29.67 26.57
C SER A 429 -32.68 30.10 25.50
N MET A 430 -33.01 29.86 24.23
CA MET A 430 -32.26 30.28 23.04
C MET A 430 -32.63 31.70 22.58
N GLY A 431 -33.57 32.37 23.24
CA GLY A 431 -33.99 33.74 22.91
C GLY A 431 -35.07 33.86 21.84
N PHE A 432 -35.82 32.79 21.56
CA PHE A 432 -36.93 32.79 20.59
C PHE A 432 -38.29 32.85 21.29
N ASP A 433 -39.25 33.53 20.65
CA ASP A 433 -40.61 33.69 21.16
C ASP A 433 -41.44 32.39 21.12
N ASN A 434 -41.14 31.51 20.16
CA ASN A 434 -41.85 30.25 19.96
C ASN A 434 -40.96 29.18 19.29
N TRP A 435 -41.47 27.96 19.29
CA TRP A 435 -40.77 26.77 18.78
C TRP A 435 -40.53 26.83 17.28
N GLU A 436 -41.50 27.33 16.52
CA GLU A 436 -41.46 27.40 15.06
C GLU A 436 -40.35 28.36 14.59
N ALA A 437 -40.20 29.52 15.24
CA ALA A 437 -39.13 30.47 14.95
C ALA A 437 -37.74 29.88 15.22
N PHE A 438 -37.58 29.14 16.33
CA PHE A 438 -36.35 28.42 16.64
C PHE A 438 -36.03 27.35 15.58
N LEU A 439 -37.02 26.54 15.20
CA LEU A 439 -36.84 25.48 14.21
C LEU A 439 -36.39 26.01 12.84
N VAL A 440 -36.96 27.13 12.37
CA VAL A 440 -36.56 27.74 11.10
C VAL A 440 -35.06 28.09 11.09
N VAL A 441 -34.53 28.61 12.19
CA VAL A 441 -33.10 28.94 12.31
C VAL A 441 -32.25 27.67 12.42
N LEU A 442 -32.68 26.69 13.22
CA LEU A 442 -32.00 25.41 13.35
C LEU A 442 -31.88 24.68 12.00
N ASP A 443 -32.98 24.58 11.26
CA ASP A 443 -33.02 23.88 9.98
C ASP A 443 -32.19 24.60 8.91
N ARG A 444 -32.13 25.94 8.95
CA ARG A 444 -31.24 26.71 8.09
C ARG A 444 -29.78 26.34 8.33
N HIS A 445 -29.32 26.35 9.57
CA HIS A 445 -27.95 25.95 9.91
C HIS A 445 -27.67 24.50 9.48
N ARG A 446 -28.59 23.57 9.76
CA ARG A 446 -28.43 22.16 9.36
C ARG A 446 -28.34 21.99 7.84
N GLN A 447 -29.19 22.68 7.07
CA GLN A 447 -29.15 22.63 5.61
C GLN A 447 -27.83 23.18 5.06
N GLN A 448 -27.36 24.30 5.60
CA GLN A 448 -26.10 24.91 5.17
C GLN A 448 -24.89 24.02 5.52
N VAL A 449 -24.84 23.45 6.72
CA VAL A 449 -23.79 22.48 7.11
C VAL A 449 -23.81 21.27 6.19
N SER A 450 -24.99 20.72 5.92
CA SER A 450 -25.14 19.57 5.03
C SER A 450 -24.68 19.90 3.60
N ALA A 451 -24.97 21.09 3.10
CA ALA A 451 -24.50 21.53 1.79
C ALA A 451 -22.97 21.66 1.72
N VAL A 452 -22.33 22.28 2.72
CA VAL A 452 -20.86 22.38 2.81
C VAL A 452 -20.24 20.99 2.95
N PHE A 453 -20.82 20.12 3.77
CA PHE A 453 -20.39 18.75 3.92
C PHE A 453 -20.43 18.03 2.56
N GLU A 454 -21.57 18.06 1.87
CA GLU A 454 -21.69 17.44 0.55
C GLU A 454 -20.72 18.10 -0.44
N GLN A 455 -20.45 19.40 -0.41
CA GLN A 455 -19.43 19.99 -1.29
C GLN A 455 -18.01 19.48 -1.01
N VAL A 456 -17.64 19.30 0.26
CA VAL A 456 -16.31 18.80 0.65
C VAL A 456 -16.15 17.31 0.35
N PHE A 457 -17.23 16.53 0.52
CA PHE A 457 -17.18 15.07 0.42
C PHE A 457 -17.86 14.49 -0.82
N SER A 458 -18.62 15.24 -1.60
CA SER A 458 -19.11 14.79 -2.91
C SER A 458 -17.98 14.96 -3.92
N ARG A 459 -17.51 13.84 -4.45
CA ARG A 459 -16.62 13.86 -5.61
C ARG A 459 -17.50 14.02 -6.84
N SER A 460 -17.29 15.11 -7.56
CA SER A 460 -17.75 15.33 -8.93
C SER A 460 -17.28 14.28 -9.95
N ASP A 461 -16.49 13.27 -9.54
CA ASP A 461 -16.00 12.18 -10.41
C ASP A 461 -16.36 10.74 -9.97
N GLU A 462 -16.68 10.48 -8.70
CA GLU A 462 -16.86 9.08 -8.22
C GLU A 462 -18.27 8.53 -8.38
N GLN A 463 -19.28 9.40 -8.48
CA GLN A 463 -20.64 8.96 -8.84
C GLN A 463 -20.75 8.51 -10.30
N LYS A 464 -19.64 8.54 -11.07
CA LYS A 464 -19.54 7.99 -12.44
C LYS A 464 -18.52 6.86 -12.61
N SER A 465 -17.71 6.51 -11.60
CA SER A 465 -16.71 5.44 -11.77
C SER A 465 -17.38 4.08 -11.74
N LYS A 466 -17.67 3.58 -12.94
CA LYS A 466 -18.20 2.24 -13.17
C LYS A 466 -17.27 1.17 -12.63
N GLY A 467 -15.95 1.40 -12.72
CA GLY A 467 -14.93 0.48 -12.19
C GLY A 467 -15.04 0.25 -10.69
N LEU A 468 -15.34 1.29 -9.90
CA LEU A 468 -15.54 1.17 -8.46
C LEU A 468 -16.80 0.36 -8.13
N SER A 469 -17.90 0.64 -8.83
CA SER A 469 -19.16 -0.10 -8.68
C SER A 469 -18.97 -1.60 -8.96
N ILE A 470 -18.28 -1.93 -10.06
CA ILE A 470 -17.97 -3.30 -10.47
C ILE A 470 -17.05 -4.00 -9.48
N TRP A 471 -15.99 -3.34 -9.00
CA TRP A 471 -15.04 -3.94 -8.06
C TRP A 471 -15.68 -4.25 -6.71
N PHE A 472 -16.40 -3.28 -6.14
CA PHE A 472 -17.01 -3.42 -4.82
C PHE A 472 -18.35 -4.14 -4.82
N GLY A 473 -18.97 -4.32 -5.99
CA GLY A 473 -20.29 -4.93 -6.10
C GLY A 473 -21.36 -4.08 -5.42
N ILE A 474 -21.37 -2.78 -5.72
CA ILE A 474 -22.25 -1.80 -5.06
C ILE A 474 -23.70 -1.95 -5.53
N ALA A 475 -23.89 -2.41 -6.76
CA ALA A 475 -25.20 -2.63 -7.39
C ALA A 475 -25.45 -4.12 -7.70
N ASP A 476 -26.69 -4.44 -8.07
CA ASP A 476 -27.08 -5.76 -8.53
C ASP A 476 -26.32 -6.16 -9.80
N ASP A 477 -26.11 -7.46 -9.99
CA ASP A 477 -25.31 -8.01 -11.10
C ASP A 477 -25.79 -7.51 -12.48
N ASP A 478 -27.10 -7.35 -12.67
CA ASP A 478 -27.68 -6.81 -13.91
C ASP A 478 -27.19 -5.39 -14.21
N VAL A 479 -27.08 -4.55 -13.19
CA VAL A 479 -26.58 -3.17 -13.32
C VAL A 479 -25.07 -3.16 -13.59
N LEU A 480 -24.31 -4.02 -12.90
CA LEU A 480 -22.87 -4.14 -13.09
C LEU A 480 -22.51 -4.66 -14.48
N MET A 481 -23.32 -5.58 -15.03
CA MET A 481 -23.16 -6.08 -16.40
C MET A 481 -23.43 -4.97 -17.43
N ILE A 482 -24.44 -4.12 -17.21
CA ILE A 482 -24.68 -2.94 -18.06
C ILE A 482 -23.49 -1.99 -18.03
N ASP A 483 -22.91 -1.75 -16.85
CA ASP A 483 -21.73 -0.90 -16.69
C ASP A 483 -20.51 -1.47 -17.43
N LEU A 484 -20.29 -2.78 -17.36
CA LEU A 484 -19.24 -3.48 -18.12
C LEU A 484 -19.46 -3.35 -19.63
N VAL A 485 -20.67 -3.60 -20.14
CA VAL A 485 -20.98 -3.42 -21.57
C VAL A 485 -20.71 -1.97 -22.01
N ALA A 486 -21.07 -1.00 -21.17
CA ALA A 486 -20.84 0.41 -21.44
C ALA A 486 -19.36 0.83 -21.37
N LEU A 487 -18.48 0.02 -20.78
CA LEU A 487 -17.01 0.16 -20.82
C LEU A 487 -16.37 -0.60 -22.00
N GLY A 488 -17.17 -1.28 -22.82
CA GLY A 488 -16.73 -1.99 -24.04
C GLY A 488 -16.63 -3.52 -23.92
N TYR A 489 -16.76 -4.08 -22.71
CA TYR A 489 -16.65 -5.52 -22.50
C TYR A 489 -17.76 -6.29 -23.24
N ARG A 490 -17.38 -7.37 -23.93
CA ARG A 490 -18.32 -8.15 -24.77
C ARG A 490 -19.02 -9.26 -23.98
N ASP A 491 -18.26 -9.98 -23.17
CA ASP A 491 -18.73 -11.06 -22.31
C ASP A 491 -18.79 -10.58 -20.84
N ALA A 492 -19.72 -9.66 -20.57
CA ALA A 492 -19.85 -9.00 -19.27
C ALA A 492 -20.12 -9.99 -18.11
N GLU A 493 -20.87 -11.06 -18.37
CA GLU A 493 -21.19 -12.11 -17.37
C GLU A 493 -19.90 -12.81 -16.89
N ASN A 494 -19.09 -13.31 -17.81
CA ASN A 494 -17.83 -13.98 -17.50
C ASN A 494 -16.80 -13.03 -16.88
N VAL A 495 -16.73 -11.78 -17.37
CA VAL A 495 -15.86 -10.75 -16.80
C VAL A 495 -16.23 -10.45 -15.36
N LEU A 496 -17.51 -10.21 -15.06
CA LEU A 496 -17.99 -9.97 -13.70
C LEU A 496 -17.68 -11.16 -12.79
N ALA A 497 -17.91 -12.39 -13.26
CA ALA A 497 -17.57 -13.61 -12.52
C ALA A 497 -16.08 -13.69 -12.18
N ARG A 498 -15.19 -13.32 -13.12
CA ARG A 498 -13.74 -13.28 -12.91
C ARG A 498 -13.31 -12.20 -11.91
N VAL A 499 -13.90 -11.00 -11.97
CA VAL A 499 -13.64 -9.93 -10.99
C VAL A 499 -14.03 -10.38 -9.58
N LYS A 500 -15.23 -10.97 -9.42
CA LYS A 500 -15.69 -11.52 -8.14
C LYS A 500 -14.77 -12.63 -7.63
N LYS A 501 -14.37 -13.56 -8.51
CA LYS A 501 -13.45 -14.66 -8.17
C LYS A 501 -12.08 -14.13 -7.73
N PHE A 502 -11.56 -13.11 -8.40
CA PHE A 502 -10.30 -12.47 -8.04
C PHE A 502 -10.39 -11.81 -6.66
N ARG A 503 -11.44 -11.02 -6.41
CA ARG A 503 -11.69 -10.38 -5.09
C ARG A 503 -11.79 -11.39 -3.95
N ALA A 504 -12.43 -12.54 -4.20
CA ALA A 504 -12.56 -13.61 -3.21
C ALA A 504 -11.33 -14.53 -3.08
N SER A 505 -10.29 -14.32 -3.91
CA SER A 505 -9.13 -15.22 -3.99
C SER A 505 -8.30 -15.22 -2.70
N ALA A 506 -7.58 -16.32 -2.45
CA ALA A 506 -6.66 -16.41 -1.32
C ALA A 506 -5.51 -15.39 -1.40
N ALA A 507 -5.13 -14.96 -2.60
CA ALA A 507 -4.11 -13.94 -2.82
C ALA A 507 -4.56 -12.59 -2.26
N VAL A 508 -5.81 -12.18 -2.51
CA VAL A 508 -6.38 -10.93 -2.01
C VAL A 508 -6.69 -11.01 -0.51
N ARG A 509 -7.26 -12.13 -0.03
CA ARG A 509 -7.59 -12.30 1.40
C ARG A 509 -6.38 -12.31 2.34
N ARG A 510 -5.18 -12.62 1.84
CA ARG A 510 -3.93 -12.64 2.61
C ARG A 510 -3.18 -11.30 2.60
N LEU A 511 -3.69 -10.31 1.88
CA LEU A 511 -3.09 -8.98 1.85
C LEU A 511 -3.12 -8.33 3.23
N THR A 512 -2.09 -7.54 3.53
CA THR A 512 -2.17 -6.59 4.64
C THR A 512 -3.19 -5.50 4.32
N ASN A 513 -3.70 -4.78 5.32
CA ASN A 513 -4.68 -3.70 5.11
C ASN A 513 -4.21 -2.70 4.05
N LYS A 514 -2.95 -2.24 4.12
CA LYS A 514 -2.34 -1.36 3.12
C LYS A 514 -2.32 -1.95 1.70
N GLY A 515 -2.09 -3.26 1.59
CA GLY A 515 -2.10 -3.97 0.31
C GLY A 515 -3.50 -4.06 -0.29
N ALA A 516 -4.49 -4.38 0.54
CA ALA A 516 -5.90 -4.40 0.16
C ALA A 516 -6.38 -3.01 -0.28
N GLU A 517 -6.10 -1.95 0.50
CA GLU A 517 -6.45 -0.57 0.17
C GLU A 517 -5.81 -0.08 -1.14
N THR A 518 -4.58 -0.53 -1.43
CA THR A 518 -3.92 -0.16 -2.70
C THR A 518 -4.52 -0.92 -3.87
N LEU A 519 -4.88 -2.19 -3.68
CA LEU A 519 -5.58 -2.97 -4.69
C LEU A 519 -7.00 -2.43 -4.96
N ASP A 520 -7.70 -1.99 -3.91
CA ASP A 520 -9.02 -1.37 -3.97
C ASP A 520 -9.03 -0.06 -4.77
N ARG A 521 -7.89 0.61 -4.88
CA ARG A 521 -7.68 1.75 -5.79
C ARG A 521 -7.26 1.31 -7.20
N LEU A 522 -6.42 0.27 -7.29
CA LEU A 522 -5.83 -0.18 -8.55
C LEU A 522 -6.84 -0.87 -9.48
N VAL A 523 -7.62 -1.82 -8.95
CA VAL A 523 -8.50 -2.66 -9.78
C VAL A 523 -9.58 -1.86 -10.51
N PRO A 524 -10.26 -0.88 -9.88
CA PRO A 524 -11.17 0.02 -10.59
C PRO A 524 -10.49 0.73 -11.77
N LEU A 525 -9.28 1.27 -11.58
CA LEU A 525 -8.51 1.93 -12.64
C LEU A 525 -8.16 0.95 -13.77
N VAL A 526 -7.82 -0.29 -13.44
CA VAL A 526 -7.55 -1.36 -14.42
C VAL A 526 -8.81 -1.66 -15.24
N ILE A 527 -9.96 -1.84 -14.58
CA ILE A 527 -11.24 -2.13 -15.25
C ILE A 527 -11.59 -1.04 -16.26
N GLU A 528 -11.47 0.23 -15.86
CA GLU A 528 -11.82 1.37 -16.72
C GLU A 528 -10.79 1.61 -17.83
N GLN A 529 -9.48 1.58 -17.53
CA GLN A 529 -8.45 1.91 -18.52
C GLN A 529 -8.28 0.84 -19.62
N THR A 530 -8.81 -0.36 -19.44
CA THR A 530 -8.85 -1.36 -20.52
C THR A 530 -9.69 -0.91 -21.71
N GLU A 531 -10.56 0.12 -21.58
CA GLU A 531 -11.30 0.71 -22.69
C GLU A 531 -10.38 1.09 -23.88
N GLN A 532 -9.12 1.42 -23.58
CA GLN A 532 -8.10 1.80 -24.56
C GLN A 532 -7.62 0.68 -25.48
N VAL A 533 -8.01 -0.58 -25.26
CA VAL A 533 -7.60 -1.75 -26.04
C VAL A 533 -8.81 -2.49 -26.65
N MET A 534 -8.60 -3.20 -27.76
CA MET A 534 -9.70 -3.85 -28.49
C MET A 534 -10.15 -5.21 -27.91
N ASN A 535 -9.28 -5.88 -27.15
CA ASN A 535 -9.53 -7.19 -26.53
C ASN A 535 -9.66 -7.07 -25.00
N GLN A 536 -10.57 -6.18 -24.54
CA GLN A 536 -10.79 -5.85 -23.13
C GLN A 536 -11.00 -7.08 -22.23
N ASP A 537 -11.91 -7.99 -22.60
CA ASP A 537 -12.27 -9.17 -21.82
C ASP A 537 -11.04 -10.06 -21.50
N GLU A 538 -10.22 -10.30 -22.53
CA GLU A 538 -9.01 -11.11 -22.43
C GLU A 538 -7.90 -10.36 -21.68
N THR A 539 -7.76 -9.05 -21.93
CA THR A 539 -6.77 -8.19 -21.29
C THR A 539 -7.01 -8.10 -19.78
N LEU A 540 -8.24 -7.81 -19.35
CA LEU A 540 -8.60 -7.77 -17.94
C LEU A 540 -8.34 -9.12 -17.29
N THR A 541 -8.71 -10.22 -17.95
CA THR A 541 -8.43 -11.58 -17.46
C THR A 541 -6.94 -11.79 -17.16
N ARG A 542 -6.06 -11.47 -18.12
CA ARG A 542 -4.60 -11.60 -17.98
C ARG A 542 -4.07 -10.70 -16.85
N LEU A 543 -4.61 -9.47 -16.74
CA LEU A 543 -4.22 -8.53 -15.70
C LEU A 543 -4.62 -9.01 -14.30
N LEU A 544 -5.82 -9.52 -14.11
CA LEU A 544 -6.26 -10.07 -12.82
C LEU A 544 -5.41 -11.28 -12.41
N GLU A 545 -5.00 -12.13 -13.36
CA GLU A 545 -4.07 -13.23 -13.10
C GLU A 545 -2.68 -12.73 -12.67
N LEU A 546 -2.14 -11.72 -13.37
CA LEU A 546 -0.88 -11.07 -13.01
C LEU A 546 -0.95 -10.46 -11.60
N LEU A 547 -1.99 -9.66 -11.32
CA LEU A 547 -2.20 -9.03 -10.01
C LEU A 547 -2.33 -10.08 -8.91
N SER A 548 -2.99 -11.21 -9.18
CA SER A 548 -3.09 -12.33 -8.23
C SER A 548 -1.73 -12.96 -7.90
N LYS A 549 -0.80 -13.01 -8.86
CA LYS A 549 0.53 -13.59 -8.65
C LYS A 549 1.46 -12.64 -7.88
N VAL A 550 1.28 -11.33 -8.06
CA VAL A 550 2.11 -10.30 -7.39
C VAL A 550 1.52 -9.76 -6.09
N ALA A 551 0.31 -10.20 -5.71
CA ALA A 551 -0.41 -9.75 -4.52
C ALA A 551 0.43 -9.72 -3.24
N GLY A 552 1.32 -10.69 -3.02
CA GLY A 552 2.21 -10.69 -1.84
C GLY A 552 3.21 -9.53 -1.77
N ARG A 553 3.29 -8.66 -2.78
CA ARG A 553 4.30 -7.59 -2.92
C ARG A 553 3.62 -6.24 -3.19
N ASN A 554 3.00 -5.67 -2.15
CA ASN A 554 2.21 -4.44 -2.21
C ASN A 554 2.90 -3.23 -2.90
N VAL A 555 4.23 -3.17 -2.89
CA VAL A 555 5.01 -2.09 -3.52
C VAL A 555 4.68 -1.96 -5.01
N TYR A 556 4.44 -3.07 -5.71
CA TYR A 556 4.10 -3.04 -7.13
C TYR A 556 2.69 -2.51 -7.40
N PHE A 557 1.74 -2.75 -6.49
CA PHE A 557 0.42 -2.11 -6.60
C PHE A 557 0.51 -0.61 -6.42
N ALA A 558 1.29 -0.16 -5.43
CA ALA A 558 1.50 1.27 -5.18
C ALA A 558 2.16 1.93 -6.39
N LEU A 559 3.19 1.30 -6.98
CA LEU A 559 3.86 1.75 -8.20
C LEU A 559 2.85 2.01 -9.32
N LEU A 560 1.93 1.07 -9.59
CA LEU A 560 0.95 1.20 -10.67
C LEU A 560 -0.11 2.27 -10.38
N VAL A 561 -0.52 2.44 -9.12
CA VAL A 561 -1.46 3.50 -8.71
C VAL A 561 -0.81 4.89 -8.81
N GLU A 562 0.44 5.02 -8.39
CA GLU A 562 1.17 6.29 -8.37
C GLU A 562 1.67 6.72 -9.76
N ASN A 563 1.78 5.77 -10.71
CA ASN A 563 2.30 6.01 -12.05
C ASN A 563 1.28 5.59 -13.13
N PRO A 564 0.31 6.45 -13.49
CA PRO A 564 -0.73 6.14 -14.49
C PRO A 564 -0.17 5.73 -15.86
N LYS A 565 1.00 6.26 -16.24
CA LYS A 565 1.70 5.87 -17.48
C LYS A 565 2.17 4.41 -17.43
N ALA A 566 2.70 3.96 -16.30
CA ALA A 566 3.13 2.57 -16.12
C ALA A 566 1.94 1.61 -16.21
N LEU A 567 0.79 1.99 -15.61
CA LEU A 567 -0.45 1.23 -15.75
C LEU A 567 -0.93 1.16 -17.21
N THR A 568 -0.88 2.27 -17.93
CA THR A 568 -1.23 2.32 -19.36
C THR A 568 -0.31 1.40 -20.18
N HIS A 569 1.00 1.41 -19.93
CA HIS A 569 1.95 0.50 -20.58
C HIS A 569 1.64 -0.96 -20.24
N LEU A 570 1.38 -1.27 -18.96
CA LEU A 570 1.02 -2.62 -18.54
C LEU A 570 -0.21 -3.14 -19.30
N ILE A 571 -1.28 -2.33 -19.40
CA ILE A 571 -2.51 -2.70 -20.10
C ILE A 571 -2.24 -2.95 -21.58
N LYS A 572 -1.55 -2.04 -22.27
CA LYS A 572 -1.24 -2.19 -23.72
C LYS A 572 -0.39 -3.43 -24.00
N LEU A 573 0.62 -3.69 -23.18
CA LEU A 573 1.53 -4.82 -23.38
C LEU A 573 0.87 -6.17 -23.09
N THR A 574 0.06 -6.25 -22.02
CA THR A 574 -0.70 -7.46 -21.68
C THR A 574 -1.85 -7.73 -22.63
N ALA A 575 -2.43 -6.69 -23.24
CA ALA A 575 -3.39 -6.83 -24.33
C ALA A 575 -2.74 -7.45 -25.57
N ALA A 576 -1.56 -6.97 -25.94
CA ALA A 576 -0.85 -7.39 -27.15
C ALA A 576 -0.26 -8.81 -27.03
N SER A 577 0.23 -9.22 -25.85
CA SER A 577 0.87 -10.52 -25.67
C SER A 577 0.58 -11.15 -24.31
N PRO A 578 0.01 -12.38 -24.25
CA PRO A 578 -0.13 -13.13 -23.01
C PRO A 578 1.24 -13.49 -22.39
N TRP A 579 2.25 -13.72 -23.24
CA TRP A 579 3.61 -14.01 -22.79
C TRP A 579 4.16 -12.91 -21.89
N ILE A 580 3.96 -11.63 -22.22
CA ILE A 580 4.43 -10.51 -21.36
C ILE A 580 3.78 -10.57 -19.97
N GLY A 581 2.46 -10.80 -19.91
CA GLY A 581 1.73 -10.90 -18.65
C GLY A 581 2.25 -12.03 -17.76
N LEU A 582 2.46 -13.22 -18.36
CA LEU A 582 3.05 -14.37 -17.66
C LEU A 582 4.50 -14.11 -17.24
N HIS A 583 5.27 -13.44 -18.09
CA HIS A 583 6.67 -13.11 -17.83
C HIS A 583 6.81 -12.13 -16.65
N MET A 584 5.99 -11.07 -16.62
CA MET A 584 5.96 -10.13 -15.48
C MET A 584 5.40 -10.78 -14.21
N ALA A 585 4.44 -11.70 -14.32
CA ALA A 585 3.94 -12.45 -13.18
C ALA A 585 5.03 -13.37 -12.58
N ALA A 586 5.87 -13.98 -13.43
CA ALA A 586 7.01 -14.79 -13.00
C ALA A 586 8.15 -13.92 -12.43
N TYR A 587 8.36 -12.72 -13.01
CA TYR A 587 9.43 -11.80 -12.64
C TYR A 587 8.89 -10.38 -12.34
N PRO A 588 8.28 -10.15 -11.16
CA PRO A 588 7.59 -8.89 -10.87
C PRO A 588 8.48 -7.63 -10.84
N VAL A 589 9.80 -7.81 -10.71
CA VAL A 589 10.79 -6.72 -10.80
C VAL A 589 10.75 -6.01 -12.17
N LEU A 590 10.22 -6.67 -13.20
CA LEU A 590 10.04 -6.09 -14.52
C LEU A 590 8.99 -4.98 -14.57
N LEU A 591 8.12 -4.86 -13.55
CA LEU A 591 7.18 -3.75 -13.46
C LEU A 591 7.89 -2.40 -13.26
N ASP A 592 9.12 -2.41 -12.74
CA ASP A 592 9.94 -1.20 -12.61
C ASP A 592 10.32 -0.61 -13.98
N GLU A 593 10.48 -1.46 -15.00
CA GLU A 593 10.80 -1.03 -16.38
C GLU A 593 9.64 -0.29 -17.05
N LEU A 594 8.42 -0.36 -16.50
CA LEU A 594 7.26 0.37 -17.00
C LEU A 594 7.29 1.86 -16.64
N LEU A 595 8.17 2.27 -15.71
CA LEU A 595 8.29 3.67 -15.28
C LEU A 595 8.96 4.55 -16.34
N ASP A 596 9.87 3.99 -17.13
CA ASP A 596 10.58 4.71 -18.19
C ASP A 596 10.25 4.14 -19.56
N GLY A 597 9.25 4.74 -20.20
CA GLY A 597 8.84 4.37 -21.55
C GLY A 597 9.95 4.50 -22.59
N ARG A 598 10.98 5.34 -22.40
CA ARG A 598 12.04 5.51 -23.41
C ARG A 598 12.93 4.27 -23.52
N THR A 599 13.39 3.76 -22.38
CA THR A 599 14.25 2.57 -22.33
C THR A 599 13.49 1.27 -22.60
N LEU A 600 12.17 1.25 -22.36
CA LEU A 600 11.34 0.09 -22.59
C LEU A 600 11.16 -0.28 -24.09
N TYR A 601 11.08 0.73 -24.98
CA TYR A 601 10.83 0.53 -26.41
C TYR A 601 12.10 0.49 -27.28
N GLU A 602 13.29 0.74 -26.71
CA GLU A 602 14.54 0.82 -27.47
C GLU A 602 15.52 -0.29 -27.03
N PRO A 603 15.61 -1.41 -27.78
CA PRO A 603 16.58 -2.46 -27.50
C PRO A 603 18.01 -1.94 -27.66
N LEU A 604 18.87 -2.31 -26.72
CA LEU A 604 20.28 -1.93 -26.68
C LEU A 604 21.12 -2.59 -27.81
N SER A 605 22.18 -1.92 -28.25
CA SER A 605 23.21 -2.60 -29.05
C SER A 605 24.03 -3.57 -28.20
N LYS A 606 24.74 -4.51 -28.82
CA LYS A 606 25.65 -5.44 -28.12
C LYS A 606 26.68 -4.73 -27.24
N ASP A 607 27.23 -3.61 -27.71
CA ASP A 607 28.19 -2.81 -26.94
C ASP A 607 27.56 -2.17 -25.71
N LYS A 608 26.32 -1.65 -25.84
CA LYS A 608 25.56 -1.11 -24.71
C LYS A 608 25.17 -2.20 -23.72
N LEU A 609 24.79 -3.40 -24.18
CA LEU A 609 24.54 -4.56 -23.31
C LEU A 609 25.78 -4.91 -22.48
N ASN A 610 26.96 -4.94 -23.11
CA ASN A 610 28.23 -5.16 -22.42
C ASN A 610 28.51 -4.08 -21.38
N ALA A 611 28.33 -2.80 -21.74
CA ALA A 611 28.56 -1.68 -20.83
C ALA A 611 27.61 -1.71 -19.62
N ASP A 612 26.31 -1.95 -19.85
CA ASP A 612 25.30 -2.03 -18.80
C ASP A 612 25.59 -3.19 -17.85
N LEU A 613 25.93 -4.37 -18.38
CA LEU A 613 26.25 -5.53 -17.55
C LEU A 613 27.54 -5.31 -16.75
N ALA A 614 28.55 -4.67 -17.34
CA ALA A 614 29.77 -4.30 -16.62
C ALA A 614 29.48 -3.35 -15.44
N LEU A 615 28.55 -2.39 -15.60
CA LEU A 615 28.11 -1.50 -14.51
C LEU A 615 27.41 -2.26 -13.38
N VAL A 616 26.58 -3.26 -13.71
CA VAL A 616 25.91 -4.13 -12.72
C VAL A 616 26.96 -4.87 -11.86
N PHE A 617 28.01 -5.40 -12.49
CA PHE A 617 29.11 -6.06 -11.79
C PHE A 617 29.96 -5.08 -10.96
N ALA A 618 30.24 -3.88 -11.49
CA ALA A 618 31.04 -2.87 -10.81
C ALA A 618 30.39 -2.38 -9.50
N LYS A 619 29.05 -2.39 -9.42
CA LYS A 619 28.29 -2.06 -8.20
C LYS A 619 28.35 -3.17 -7.14
N ASN A 620 28.57 -4.41 -7.54
CA ASN A 620 28.56 -5.60 -6.67
C ASN A 620 29.99 -6.13 -6.45
N LYS A 621 30.86 -5.31 -5.85
CA LYS A 621 32.28 -5.67 -5.59
C LYS A 621 32.48 -6.78 -4.53
N GLY A 622 31.43 -7.21 -3.85
CA GLY A 622 31.50 -8.35 -2.95
C GLY A 622 31.48 -9.65 -3.76
N ASN A 623 32.39 -10.59 -3.48
CA ASN A 623 32.45 -11.92 -4.12
C ASN A 623 31.24 -12.85 -3.79
N ASP A 624 30.06 -12.28 -3.52
CA ASP A 624 28.86 -13.05 -3.28
C ASP A 624 28.32 -13.60 -4.60
N THR A 625 28.49 -14.92 -4.76
CA THR A 625 28.06 -15.65 -5.96
C THR A 625 26.55 -15.60 -6.14
N GLU A 626 25.77 -15.58 -5.05
CA GLU A 626 24.31 -15.63 -5.13
C GLU A 626 23.72 -14.31 -5.61
N ILE A 627 24.22 -13.18 -5.09
CA ILE A 627 23.83 -11.84 -5.54
C ILE A 627 24.07 -11.70 -7.04
N LEU A 628 25.27 -12.08 -7.50
CA LEU A 628 25.60 -11.98 -8.92
C LEU A 628 24.73 -12.88 -9.80
N MET A 629 24.46 -14.11 -9.35
CA MET A 629 23.57 -15.01 -10.08
C MET A 629 22.15 -14.45 -10.23
N ASN A 630 21.65 -13.73 -9.22
CA ASN A 630 20.36 -13.04 -9.28
C ASN A 630 20.39 -11.84 -10.24
N GLU A 631 21.46 -11.04 -10.21
CA GLU A 631 21.61 -9.89 -11.11
C GLU A 631 21.74 -10.30 -12.59
N LEU A 632 22.46 -11.37 -12.91
CA LEU A 632 22.53 -11.91 -14.28
C LEU A 632 21.15 -12.32 -14.80
N ARG A 633 20.35 -12.98 -13.96
CA ARG A 633 18.98 -13.38 -14.31
C ARG A 633 18.10 -12.15 -14.50
N ARG A 634 18.16 -11.18 -13.59
CA ARG A 634 17.43 -9.91 -13.72
C ARG A 634 17.80 -9.19 -15.02
N PHE A 635 19.09 -9.07 -15.33
CA PHE A 635 19.58 -8.45 -16.56
C PHE A 635 19.05 -9.16 -17.81
N LYS A 636 19.05 -10.49 -17.84
CA LYS A 636 18.43 -11.27 -18.92
C LYS A 636 16.94 -10.93 -19.06
N GLN A 637 16.17 -11.00 -17.98
CA GLN A 637 14.72 -10.81 -18.06
C GLN A 637 14.34 -9.39 -18.51
N ILE A 638 15.06 -8.37 -18.05
CA ILE A 638 14.84 -6.98 -18.49
C ILE A 638 15.05 -6.84 -19.99
N ASN A 639 16.18 -7.32 -20.50
CA ASN A 639 16.49 -7.20 -21.92
C ASN A 639 15.60 -8.08 -22.82
N MET A 640 15.17 -9.25 -22.31
CA MET A 640 14.14 -10.06 -22.96
C MET A 640 12.80 -9.33 -23.05
N LEU A 641 12.39 -8.62 -22.00
CA LEU A 641 11.18 -7.81 -22.03
C LEU A 641 11.32 -6.68 -23.07
N ARG A 642 12.43 -5.94 -23.07
CA ARG A 642 12.67 -4.83 -24.02
C ARG A 642 12.57 -5.28 -25.48
N VAL A 643 13.23 -6.39 -25.83
CA VAL A 643 13.17 -6.91 -27.21
C VAL A 643 11.81 -7.49 -27.56
N ALA A 644 11.08 -8.09 -26.60
CA ALA A 644 9.70 -8.52 -26.81
C ALA A 644 8.77 -7.33 -27.09
N VAL A 645 8.86 -6.29 -26.26
CA VAL A 645 8.07 -5.07 -26.40
C VAL A 645 8.36 -4.38 -27.74
N ALA A 646 9.63 -4.20 -28.09
CA ALA A 646 10.02 -3.57 -29.36
C ALA A 646 9.58 -4.40 -30.58
N GLY A 647 9.59 -5.74 -30.49
CA GLY A 647 9.10 -6.62 -31.54
C GLY A 647 7.58 -6.62 -31.70
N ILE A 648 6.82 -6.51 -30.60
CA ILE A 648 5.35 -6.47 -30.60
C ILE A 648 4.83 -5.13 -31.12
N MET A 649 5.54 -4.04 -30.81
CA MET A 649 5.18 -2.69 -31.23
C MET A 649 5.69 -2.34 -32.63
N ASP A 650 6.21 -3.33 -33.38
CA ASP A 650 6.80 -3.18 -34.72
C ASP A 650 7.91 -2.10 -34.79
N VAL A 651 8.58 -1.83 -33.67
CA VAL A 651 9.72 -0.88 -33.60
C VAL A 651 10.95 -1.49 -34.26
N ILE A 652 11.13 -2.81 -34.10
CA ILE A 652 12.21 -3.57 -34.75
C ILE A 652 11.64 -4.71 -35.60
N PRO A 653 12.24 -5.00 -36.77
CA PRO A 653 11.90 -6.19 -37.53
C PRO A 653 12.17 -7.45 -36.71
N VAL A 654 11.33 -8.46 -36.87
CA VAL A 654 11.43 -9.73 -36.14
C VAL A 654 12.77 -10.45 -36.38
N MET A 655 13.43 -10.23 -37.51
CA MET A 655 14.78 -10.77 -37.75
C MET A 655 15.81 -10.19 -36.77
N VAL A 656 15.68 -8.91 -36.41
CA VAL A 656 16.54 -8.24 -35.43
C VAL A 656 16.32 -8.77 -34.01
N VAL A 657 15.13 -9.32 -33.71
CA VAL A 657 14.83 -9.92 -32.39
C VAL A 657 15.79 -11.06 -32.09
N SER A 658 16.03 -11.96 -33.04
CA SER A 658 16.92 -13.09 -32.81
C SER A 658 18.39 -12.70 -32.78
N ASP A 659 18.80 -11.71 -33.57
CA ASP A 659 20.15 -11.14 -33.48
C ASP A 659 20.39 -10.55 -32.09
N TYR A 660 19.41 -9.80 -31.57
CA TYR A 660 19.45 -9.24 -30.23
C TYR A 660 19.50 -10.32 -29.15
N LEU A 661 18.63 -11.34 -29.23
CA LEU A 661 18.63 -12.44 -28.26
C LEU A 661 19.95 -13.23 -28.28
N THR A 662 20.55 -13.38 -29.46
CA THR A 662 21.86 -14.01 -29.64
C THR A 662 22.98 -13.15 -29.03
N ALA A 663 22.97 -11.84 -29.28
CA ALA A 663 23.90 -10.90 -28.64
C ALA A 663 23.75 -10.88 -27.11
N LEU A 664 22.51 -10.92 -26.59
CA LEU A 664 22.24 -11.00 -25.15
C LEU A 664 22.83 -12.28 -24.55
N ALA A 665 22.63 -13.43 -25.19
CA ALA A 665 23.20 -14.70 -24.73
C ALA A 665 24.74 -14.67 -24.73
N GLU A 666 25.37 -14.12 -25.77
CA GLU A 666 26.82 -13.94 -25.86
C GLU A 666 27.39 -13.06 -24.74
N VAL A 667 26.79 -11.89 -24.52
CA VAL A 667 27.21 -10.94 -23.47
C VAL A 667 27.11 -11.59 -22.10
N VAL A 668 26.01 -12.29 -21.82
CA VAL A 668 25.81 -13.02 -20.56
C VAL A 668 26.82 -14.15 -20.41
N LEU A 669 27.04 -14.97 -21.46
CA LEU A 669 27.99 -16.08 -21.43
C LEU A 669 29.42 -15.60 -21.19
N GLN A 670 29.85 -14.51 -21.85
CA GLN A 670 31.17 -13.93 -21.63
C GLN A 670 31.39 -13.59 -20.15
N GLN A 671 30.41 -12.96 -19.50
CA GLN A 671 30.51 -12.62 -18.09
C GLN A 671 30.45 -13.85 -17.18
N VAL A 672 29.64 -14.85 -17.51
CA VAL A 672 29.59 -16.11 -16.76
C VAL A 672 30.93 -16.83 -16.79
N VAL A 673 31.57 -16.91 -17.97
CA VAL A 673 32.90 -17.52 -18.13
C VAL A 673 33.95 -16.75 -17.32
N GLN A 674 33.98 -15.42 -17.45
CA GLN A 674 34.93 -14.59 -16.72
C GLN A 674 34.76 -14.73 -15.19
N PHE A 675 33.52 -14.76 -14.72
CA PHE A 675 33.23 -14.91 -13.31
C PHE A 675 33.63 -16.31 -12.79
N ALA A 676 33.29 -17.37 -13.52
CA ALA A 676 33.68 -18.74 -13.18
C ALA A 676 35.20 -18.91 -13.14
N TRP A 677 35.91 -18.29 -14.09
CA TRP A 677 37.37 -18.23 -14.13
C TRP A 677 37.93 -17.56 -12.87
N ASN A 678 37.46 -16.35 -12.55
CA ASN A 678 37.94 -15.60 -11.39
C ASN A 678 37.77 -16.38 -10.07
N LEU A 679 36.63 -17.05 -9.88
CA LEU A 679 36.38 -17.88 -8.69
C LEU A 679 37.36 -19.05 -8.58
N LEU A 680 37.66 -19.73 -9.69
CA LEU A 680 38.59 -20.85 -9.70
C LEU A 680 40.03 -20.38 -9.53
N VAL A 681 40.42 -19.29 -10.19
CA VAL A 681 41.76 -18.69 -10.03
C VAL A 681 42.01 -18.27 -8.60
N GLN A 682 41.02 -17.69 -7.91
CA GLN A 682 41.15 -17.31 -6.50
C GLN A 682 41.48 -18.53 -5.60
N LYS A 683 40.97 -19.72 -5.93
CA LYS A 683 41.11 -20.94 -5.12
C LYS A 683 42.31 -21.81 -5.52
N HIS A 684 42.51 -21.97 -6.82
CA HIS A 684 43.44 -22.94 -7.40
C HIS A 684 44.63 -22.29 -8.11
N GLY A 685 44.61 -20.96 -8.29
CA GLY A 685 45.57 -20.24 -9.13
C GLY A 685 45.28 -20.44 -10.62
N ARG A 686 46.20 -19.98 -11.46
CA ARG A 686 46.09 -20.03 -12.91
C ARG A 686 46.80 -21.27 -13.48
N PRO A 687 46.28 -21.86 -14.57
CA PRO A 687 47.04 -22.75 -15.42
C PRO A 687 48.26 -22.04 -16.06
N GLU A 688 49.27 -22.82 -16.46
CA GLU A 688 50.48 -22.30 -17.09
C GLU A 688 50.17 -21.58 -18.41
N GLY A 689 50.79 -20.41 -18.63
CA GLY A 689 50.62 -19.62 -19.85
C GLY A 689 49.30 -18.83 -19.93
N CYS A 690 48.49 -18.82 -18.87
CA CYS A 690 47.24 -18.07 -18.80
C CYS A 690 47.38 -16.81 -17.94
N ASP A 691 46.65 -15.74 -18.29
CA ASP A 691 46.58 -14.50 -17.53
C ASP A 691 45.12 -14.07 -17.26
N PHE A 692 44.86 -12.77 -17.05
CA PHE A 692 43.51 -12.26 -16.81
C PHE A 692 42.67 -12.13 -18.09
N GLU A 693 43.32 -11.91 -19.24
CA GLU A 693 42.66 -11.73 -20.53
C GLU A 693 42.64 -13.03 -21.35
N SER A 694 43.63 -13.90 -21.11
CA SER A 694 43.81 -15.18 -21.80
C SER A 694 43.55 -16.33 -20.85
N SER A 695 42.28 -16.76 -20.78
CA SER A 695 41.85 -17.87 -19.92
C SER A 695 42.15 -19.25 -20.50
N GLY A 696 42.50 -19.35 -21.79
CA GLY A 696 42.69 -20.64 -22.46
C GLY A 696 41.41 -21.49 -22.56
N PHE A 697 40.22 -20.92 -22.34
CA PHE A 697 38.92 -21.59 -22.40
C PHE A 697 37.95 -20.85 -23.32
N ALA A 698 37.21 -21.59 -24.16
CA ALA A 698 36.18 -21.02 -25.03
C ALA A 698 34.89 -21.84 -25.02
N VAL A 699 33.79 -21.12 -25.22
CA VAL A 699 32.45 -21.64 -25.46
C VAL A 699 32.16 -21.52 -26.95
N ILE A 700 31.90 -22.66 -27.58
CA ILE A 700 31.48 -22.75 -28.97
C ILE A 700 29.98 -22.97 -29.01
N GLY A 701 29.26 -22.05 -29.66
CA GLY A 701 27.82 -22.15 -29.87
C GLY A 701 27.49 -22.97 -31.10
N PHE A 702 26.49 -23.83 -30.97
CA PHE A 702 25.91 -24.65 -32.04
C PHE A 702 24.42 -24.32 -32.18
N GLY A 703 23.74 -25.05 -33.07
CA GLY A 703 22.29 -24.97 -33.23
C GLY A 703 21.81 -23.52 -33.41
N LYS A 704 20.78 -23.13 -32.65
CA LYS A 704 20.19 -21.80 -32.78
C LYS A 704 21.12 -20.67 -32.32
N LEU A 705 21.93 -20.91 -31.29
CA LEU A 705 22.91 -19.94 -30.80
C LEU A 705 23.97 -19.66 -31.88
N GLY A 706 24.50 -20.73 -32.47
CA GLY A 706 25.51 -20.67 -33.52
C GLY A 706 25.01 -20.02 -34.82
N GLY A 707 23.73 -20.23 -35.17
CA GLY A 707 23.14 -19.69 -36.40
C GLY A 707 22.32 -18.40 -36.25
N TYR A 708 22.49 -17.59 -35.19
CA TYR A 708 21.78 -16.31 -35.00
C TYR A 708 20.23 -16.47 -35.01
N GLU A 709 19.77 -17.50 -34.31
CA GLU A 709 18.39 -18.00 -34.39
C GLU A 709 17.71 -18.13 -33.03
N LEU A 710 18.27 -17.53 -31.98
CA LEU A 710 17.65 -17.61 -30.66
C LEU A 710 16.25 -16.98 -30.66
N GLY A 711 15.34 -17.64 -29.95
CA GLY A 711 14.03 -17.13 -29.56
C GLY A 711 13.87 -17.11 -28.04
N TYR A 712 12.78 -16.53 -27.55
CA TYR A 712 12.60 -16.21 -26.13
C TYR A 712 12.78 -17.39 -25.15
N GLY A 713 12.44 -18.61 -25.57
CA GLY A 713 12.60 -19.84 -24.77
C GLY A 713 13.62 -20.81 -25.35
N SER A 714 14.66 -20.34 -26.05
CA SER A 714 15.65 -21.23 -26.66
C SER A 714 16.73 -21.65 -25.67
N ASP A 715 17.10 -22.93 -25.76
CA ASP A 715 18.26 -23.50 -25.08
C ASP A 715 19.55 -23.05 -25.77
N LEU A 716 20.66 -23.14 -25.04
CA LEU A 716 22.00 -22.84 -25.55
C LEU A 716 22.73 -24.13 -25.87
N ASP A 717 22.80 -24.48 -27.15
CA ASP A 717 23.60 -25.59 -27.66
C ASP A 717 25.09 -25.21 -27.62
N MET A 718 25.89 -25.87 -26.79
CA MET A 718 27.28 -25.47 -26.55
C MET A 718 28.27 -26.64 -26.47
N VAL A 719 29.52 -26.35 -26.85
CA VAL A 719 30.68 -27.21 -26.61
C VAL A 719 31.78 -26.37 -25.96
N PHE A 720 32.40 -26.91 -24.91
CA PHE A 720 33.50 -26.24 -24.23
C PHE A 720 34.85 -26.77 -24.68
N LEU A 721 35.71 -25.85 -25.10
CA LEU A 721 37.06 -26.14 -25.54
C LEU A 721 38.08 -25.45 -24.65
N TYR A 722 39.22 -26.10 -24.44
CA TYR A 722 40.37 -25.45 -23.80
C TYR A 722 41.66 -25.68 -24.57
N HIS A 723 42.60 -24.76 -24.39
CA HIS A 723 43.97 -24.92 -24.80
C HIS A 723 44.91 -24.83 -23.60
N SER A 724 45.91 -25.72 -23.56
CA SER A 724 47.00 -25.66 -22.61
C SER A 724 48.31 -26.05 -23.28
N ILE A 725 49.42 -25.43 -22.83
CA ILE A 725 50.79 -25.79 -23.23
C ILE A 725 51.14 -27.19 -22.70
N ASN A 726 50.77 -27.49 -21.46
CA ASN A 726 51.00 -28.77 -20.82
C ASN A 726 49.77 -29.23 -20.02
N GLU A 727 49.06 -30.22 -20.54
CA GLU A 727 47.83 -30.76 -19.90
C GLU A 727 48.11 -31.39 -18.53
N ARG A 728 49.35 -31.82 -18.26
CA ARG A 728 49.76 -32.43 -16.98
C ARG A 728 50.30 -31.42 -15.97
N ALA A 729 50.47 -30.15 -16.35
CA ALA A 729 50.92 -29.12 -15.44
C ALA A 729 49.88 -28.85 -14.33
N LEU A 730 50.39 -28.47 -13.15
CA LEU A 730 49.59 -28.04 -12.01
C LEU A 730 49.38 -26.52 -12.03
N THR A 731 48.23 -26.07 -11.52
CA THR A 731 47.94 -24.64 -11.34
C THR A 731 48.77 -24.01 -10.22
N ASN A 732 49.02 -22.71 -10.29
CA ASN A 732 49.98 -22.01 -9.42
C ASN A 732 49.42 -21.42 -8.11
N GLY A 733 48.25 -21.86 -7.63
CA GLY A 733 47.58 -21.27 -6.47
C GLY A 733 47.68 -22.10 -5.19
N LEU A 734 46.92 -21.68 -4.16
CA LEU A 734 46.96 -22.26 -2.81
C LEU A 734 46.54 -23.74 -2.75
N ARG A 735 45.71 -24.19 -3.70
CA ARG A 735 45.30 -25.60 -3.85
C ARG A 735 45.52 -26.04 -5.29
N PRO A 736 46.74 -26.42 -5.69
CA PRO A 736 47.04 -26.81 -7.07
C PRO A 736 46.19 -27.98 -7.54
N VAL A 737 45.72 -27.93 -8.78
CA VAL A 737 45.05 -29.04 -9.49
C VAL A 737 45.66 -29.21 -10.87
N SER A 738 45.43 -30.36 -11.51
CA SER A 738 45.87 -30.54 -12.91
C SER A 738 45.13 -29.59 -13.85
N THR A 739 45.74 -29.24 -14.98
CA THR A 739 45.13 -28.34 -15.96
C THR A 739 43.81 -28.91 -16.53
N VAL A 740 43.75 -30.21 -16.81
CA VAL A 740 42.52 -30.89 -17.24
C VAL A 740 41.42 -30.78 -16.19
N GLU A 741 41.76 -30.99 -14.91
CA GLU A 741 40.82 -30.88 -13.81
C GLU A 741 40.34 -29.43 -13.61
N PHE A 742 41.24 -28.44 -13.75
CA PHE A 742 40.88 -27.03 -13.67
C PHE A 742 39.82 -26.65 -14.70
N TYR A 743 40.05 -26.97 -15.99
CA TYR A 743 39.11 -26.65 -17.05
C TYR A 743 37.81 -27.45 -16.95
N THR A 744 37.88 -28.72 -16.51
CA THR A 744 36.66 -29.51 -16.23
C THR A 744 35.81 -28.84 -15.15
N ARG A 745 36.43 -28.39 -14.06
CA ARG A 745 35.74 -27.64 -12.99
C ARG A 745 35.22 -26.29 -13.49
N LEU A 746 35.93 -25.63 -14.40
CA LEU A 746 35.47 -24.39 -15.04
C LEU A 746 34.20 -24.62 -15.85
N GLY A 747 34.18 -25.62 -16.72
CA GLY A 747 32.98 -26.01 -17.48
C GLY A 747 31.80 -26.36 -16.56
N GLN A 748 32.05 -27.14 -15.50
CA GLN A 748 31.04 -27.46 -14.48
C GLN A 748 30.51 -26.20 -13.79
N LYS A 749 31.38 -25.24 -13.47
CA LYS A 749 31.00 -23.99 -12.82
C LYS A 749 30.18 -23.09 -13.75
N VAL A 750 30.53 -23.02 -15.04
CA VAL A 750 29.74 -22.32 -16.06
C VAL A 750 28.33 -22.92 -16.15
N LEU A 751 28.21 -24.25 -16.27
CA LEU A 751 26.90 -24.92 -16.28
C LEU A 751 26.09 -24.68 -15.00
N PHE A 752 26.76 -24.71 -13.84
CA PHE A 752 26.11 -24.39 -12.57
C PHE A 752 25.50 -22.98 -12.60
N LEU A 753 26.27 -21.96 -13.01
CA LEU A 753 25.79 -20.58 -13.05
C LEU A 753 24.59 -20.41 -14.00
N LEU A 754 24.58 -21.13 -15.12
CA LEU A 754 23.51 -21.09 -16.13
C LEU A 754 22.24 -21.82 -15.68
N ASN A 755 22.38 -23.09 -15.26
CA ASN A 755 21.26 -24.02 -15.04
C ASN A 755 20.66 -23.97 -13.63
N SER A 756 21.37 -23.41 -12.63
CA SER A 756 20.85 -23.34 -11.25
C SER A 756 19.49 -22.65 -11.18
N LYS A 757 18.52 -23.31 -10.54
CA LYS A 757 17.18 -22.76 -10.30
C LYS A 757 17.21 -21.90 -9.03
N LEU A 758 17.07 -20.59 -9.21
CA LEU A 758 16.89 -19.62 -8.12
C LEU A 758 15.44 -19.12 -8.11
N LEU A 759 15.08 -18.32 -7.09
CA LEU A 759 13.78 -17.61 -7.06
C LEU A 759 13.60 -16.66 -8.27
N SER A 760 14.72 -16.18 -8.83
CA SER A 760 14.79 -15.40 -10.07
C SER A 760 14.78 -16.26 -11.36
N GLY A 761 14.52 -17.56 -11.23
CA GLY A 761 14.47 -18.52 -12.35
C GLY A 761 15.83 -19.12 -12.72
N ILE A 762 15.91 -19.63 -13.94
CA ILE A 762 17.16 -20.09 -14.56
C ILE A 762 17.74 -19.00 -15.47
N LEU A 763 19.05 -19.00 -15.66
CA LEU A 763 19.68 -18.06 -16.58
C LEU A 763 19.52 -18.54 -18.02
N TYR A 764 19.97 -19.75 -18.35
CA TYR A 764 19.66 -20.42 -19.62
C TYR A 764 19.67 -21.93 -19.41
N GLU A 765 18.82 -22.66 -20.12
CA GLU A 765 19.01 -24.10 -20.26
C GLU A 765 20.18 -24.33 -21.22
N SER A 766 21.07 -25.25 -20.85
CA SER A 766 22.28 -25.55 -21.62
C SER A 766 22.21 -26.96 -22.18
N ASP A 767 22.32 -27.09 -23.50
CA ASP A 767 22.41 -28.38 -24.18
C ASP A 767 23.85 -28.66 -24.59
N MET A 768 24.45 -29.69 -24.00
CA MET A 768 25.84 -30.07 -24.23
C MET A 768 25.97 -31.34 -25.11
N ARG A 769 24.88 -31.82 -25.71
CA ARG A 769 24.83 -33.13 -26.40
C ARG A 769 25.63 -33.18 -27.70
N LEU A 770 25.97 -32.02 -28.28
CA LEU A 770 26.77 -31.91 -29.50
C LEU A 770 28.30 -31.97 -29.25
N ARG A 771 28.73 -32.18 -28.00
CA ARG A 771 30.16 -32.41 -27.70
C ARG A 771 30.61 -33.80 -28.17
N PRO A 772 31.91 -34.01 -28.41
CA PRO A 772 32.45 -35.33 -28.77
C PRO A 772 31.96 -36.46 -27.85
N ASN A 773 31.44 -37.54 -28.43
CA ASN A 773 30.80 -38.67 -27.74
C ASN A 773 29.51 -38.35 -26.97
N GLY A 774 28.89 -37.19 -27.22
CA GLY A 774 27.63 -36.77 -26.61
C GLY A 774 27.67 -36.85 -25.09
N ASP A 775 26.63 -37.44 -24.49
CA ASP A 775 26.50 -37.54 -23.03
C ASP A 775 27.59 -38.39 -22.35
N SER A 776 28.18 -39.34 -23.08
CA SER A 776 29.31 -40.15 -22.60
C SER A 776 30.67 -39.45 -22.70
N GLY A 777 30.73 -38.30 -23.36
CA GLY A 777 31.95 -37.52 -23.57
C GLY A 777 32.36 -36.63 -22.40
N LEU A 778 33.64 -36.27 -22.38
CA LEU A 778 34.17 -35.25 -21.47
C LEU A 778 33.41 -33.93 -21.67
N LEU A 779 33.09 -33.26 -20.56
CA LEU A 779 32.37 -31.98 -20.59
C LEU A 779 33.17 -30.88 -21.30
N VAL A 780 34.49 -30.88 -21.11
CA VAL A 780 35.42 -29.94 -21.72
C VAL A 780 36.50 -30.73 -22.44
N VAL A 781 36.73 -30.39 -23.71
CA VAL A 781 37.65 -31.13 -24.58
C VAL A 781 38.82 -30.22 -24.98
N SER A 782 40.04 -30.76 -25.06
CA SER A 782 41.15 -29.95 -25.56
C SER A 782 40.98 -29.68 -27.05
N VAL A 783 41.44 -28.52 -27.53
CA VAL A 783 41.39 -28.16 -28.96
C VAL A 783 42.00 -29.27 -29.84
N LYS A 784 43.09 -29.90 -29.36
CA LYS A 784 43.74 -31.02 -30.04
C LYS A 784 42.85 -32.27 -30.08
N GLY A 785 42.25 -32.63 -28.94
CA GLY A 785 41.34 -33.78 -28.85
C GLY A 785 40.08 -33.59 -29.71
N TYR A 786 39.54 -32.37 -29.75
CA TYR A 786 38.41 -32.02 -30.60
C TYR A 786 38.73 -32.16 -32.09
N ALA A 787 39.90 -31.68 -32.54
CA ALA A 787 40.34 -31.83 -33.93
C ALA A 787 40.46 -33.30 -34.36
N ILE A 788 41.08 -34.13 -33.52
CA ILE A 788 41.23 -35.57 -33.78
C ILE A 788 39.86 -36.25 -33.86
N TYR A 789 38.97 -35.96 -32.90
CA TYR A 789 37.63 -36.54 -32.90
C TYR A 789 36.85 -36.18 -34.18
N GLN A 790 36.84 -34.90 -34.56
CA GLN A 790 36.13 -34.44 -35.76
C GLN A 790 36.69 -35.04 -37.04
N GLN A 791 37.98 -35.36 -37.08
CA GLN A 791 38.64 -35.94 -38.25
C GLN A 791 38.47 -37.47 -38.34
N GLU A 792 38.49 -38.18 -37.21
CA GLU A 792 38.57 -39.66 -37.21
C GLU A 792 37.28 -40.36 -36.80
N ASN A 793 36.40 -39.72 -36.01
CA ASN A 793 35.27 -40.40 -35.35
C ASN A 793 33.91 -39.75 -35.58
N ALA A 794 33.87 -38.47 -35.96
CA ALA A 794 32.62 -37.74 -36.10
C ALA A 794 31.80 -38.20 -37.31
N TRP A 795 30.49 -38.31 -37.12
CA TRP A 795 29.53 -38.65 -38.17
C TRP A 795 29.21 -37.44 -39.06
N VAL A 796 28.68 -37.68 -40.26
CA VAL A 796 28.26 -36.59 -41.17
C VAL A 796 27.25 -35.64 -40.54
N TRP A 797 26.33 -36.13 -39.70
CA TRP A 797 25.37 -35.26 -39.00
C TRP A 797 26.04 -34.32 -37.96
N GLU A 798 27.19 -34.72 -37.40
CA GLU A 798 27.98 -33.84 -36.52
C GLU A 798 28.69 -32.76 -37.34
N HIS A 799 29.17 -33.10 -38.54
CA HIS A 799 29.67 -32.11 -39.49
C HIS A 799 28.56 -31.15 -39.98
N GLN A 800 27.33 -31.65 -40.18
CA GLN A 800 26.17 -30.78 -40.45
C GLN A 800 25.92 -29.79 -39.31
N ALA A 801 25.99 -30.26 -38.05
CA ALA A 801 25.87 -29.37 -36.89
C ALA A 801 27.03 -28.36 -36.83
N LEU A 802 28.25 -28.77 -37.20
CA LEU A 802 29.45 -27.93 -37.23
C LEU A 802 29.39 -26.78 -38.24
N VAL A 803 28.57 -26.89 -39.30
CA VAL A 803 28.28 -25.76 -40.21
C VAL A 803 27.81 -24.53 -39.41
N ARG A 804 27.05 -24.76 -38.33
CA ARG A 804 26.55 -23.71 -37.44
C ARG A 804 27.44 -23.44 -36.23
N GLY A 805 28.54 -24.17 -36.07
CA GLY A 805 29.47 -24.01 -34.96
C GLY A 805 30.28 -22.72 -35.07
N ARG A 806 30.33 -21.91 -34.00
CA ARG A 806 31.18 -20.71 -33.93
C ARG A 806 31.59 -20.36 -32.51
N PHE A 807 32.65 -19.58 -32.37
CA PHE A 807 33.00 -18.95 -31.11
C PHE A 807 31.89 -18.00 -30.61
N VAL A 808 31.58 -18.07 -29.31
CA VAL A 808 30.53 -17.28 -28.64
C VAL A 808 31.09 -16.50 -27.45
N ALA A 809 31.90 -17.14 -26.61
CA ALA A 809 32.42 -16.54 -25.38
C ALA A 809 33.74 -17.18 -24.93
N GLY A 810 34.54 -16.46 -24.15
CA GLY A 810 35.80 -16.91 -23.57
C GLY A 810 37.03 -16.30 -24.25
N ASP A 811 38.09 -17.09 -24.36
CA ASP A 811 39.38 -16.69 -24.94
C ASP A 811 39.35 -16.73 -26.47
N GLN A 812 39.54 -15.57 -27.09
CA GLN A 812 39.53 -15.40 -28.55
C GLN A 812 40.58 -16.26 -29.26
N SER A 813 41.73 -16.55 -28.61
CA SER A 813 42.78 -17.38 -29.20
C SER A 813 42.36 -18.84 -29.36
N VAL A 814 41.52 -19.35 -28.46
CA VAL A 814 40.92 -20.69 -28.56
C VAL A 814 39.85 -20.70 -29.65
N GLY A 815 39.06 -19.62 -29.74
CA GLY A 815 38.10 -19.41 -30.84
C GLY A 815 38.76 -19.47 -32.22
N ALA A 816 39.84 -18.71 -32.43
CA ALA A 816 40.58 -18.72 -33.69
C ALA A 816 41.10 -20.12 -34.07
N ARG A 817 41.49 -20.93 -33.09
CA ARG A 817 41.92 -22.32 -33.34
C ARG A 817 40.75 -23.25 -33.66
N PHE A 818 39.61 -23.03 -33.04
CA PHE A 818 38.37 -23.72 -33.42
C PHE A 818 38.00 -23.40 -34.87
N ASP A 819 38.10 -22.14 -35.29
CA ASP A 819 37.78 -21.72 -36.67
C ASP A 819 38.66 -22.44 -37.69
N LEU A 820 39.96 -22.59 -37.42
CA LEU A 820 40.88 -23.39 -38.25
C LEU A 820 40.47 -24.87 -38.34
N ILE A 821 40.02 -25.45 -37.22
CA ILE A 821 39.51 -26.84 -37.21
C ILE A 821 38.24 -26.93 -38.03
N ARG A 822 37.29 -26.01 -37.81
CA ARG A 822 36.02 -25.96 -38.54
C ARG A 822 36.28 -25.83 -40.04
N GLU A 823 37.18 -24.92 -40.45
CA GLU A 823 37.56 -24.74 -41.84
C GLU A 823 38.07 -26.05 -42.45
N LYS A 824 39.05 -26.70 -41.78
CA LYS A 824 39.65 -27.95 -42.24
C LYS A 824 38.66 -29.11 -42.33
N ILE A 825 37.73 -29.23 -41.38
CA ILE A 825 36.75 -30.32 -41.34
C ILE A 825 35.64 -30.11 -42.38
N LEU A 826 35.13 -28.89 -42.51
CA LEU A 826 34.04 -28.62 -43.44
C LEU A 826 34.53 -28.64 -44.90
N SER A 827 35.78 -28.25 -45.18
CA SER A 827 36.39 -28.28 -46.52
C SER A 827 36.94 -29.65 -46.97
N GLN A 828 36.68 -30.73 -46.23
CA GLN A 828 37.10 -32.07 -46.65
C GLN A 828 36.41 -32.51 -47.95
N PRO A 829 37.12 -33.23 -48.84
CA PRO A 829 36.52 -33.80 -50.04
C PRO A 829 35.47 -34.83 -49.67
N ARG A 830 34.28 -34.73 -50.28
CA ARG A 830 33.15 -35.64 -50.04
C ARG A 830 32.52 -36.09 -51.35
N ASP A 831 32.12 -37.37 -51.41
CA ASP A 831 31.30 -37.86 -52.51
C ASP A 831 29.87 -37.31 -52.38
N PHE A 832 29.41 -36.62 -53.43
CA PHE A 832 28.11 -35.96 -53.46
C PHE A 832 26.95 -36.94 -53.27
N GLY A 833 27.04 -38.13 -53.86
CA GLY A 833 25.98 -39.14 -53.80
C GLY A 833 25.81 -39.72 -52.41
N SER A 834 26.90 -40.09 -51.75
CA SER A 834 26.90 -40.61 -50.38
C SER A 834 26.44 -39.55 -49.38
N LEU A 835 26.99 -38.34 -49.47
CA LEU A 835 26.64 -37.23 -48.58
C LEU A 835 25.14 -36.91 -48.63
N LYS A 836 24.58 -36.81 -49.85
CA LYS A 836 23.15 -36.54 -50.04
C LYS A 836 22.29 -37.62 -49.36
N LYS A 837 22.61 -38.90 -49.57
CA LYS A 837 21.88 -40.03 -48.97
C LYS A 837 21.89 -39.97 -47.44
N GLU A 838 23.03 -39.69 -46.83
CA GLU A 838 23.16 -39.59 -45.38
C GLU A 838 22.37 -38.43 -44.78
N VAL A 839 22.45 -37.25 -45.42
CA VAL A 839 21.70 -36.05 -45.01
C VAL A 839 20.19 -36.30 -45.08
N VAL A 840 19.70 -36.90 -46.18
CA VAL A 840 18.27 -37.21 -46.35
C VAL A 840 17.80 -38.26 -45.34
N ALA A 841 18.57 -39.35 -45.15
CA ALA A 841 18.24 -40.38 -44.18
C ALA A 841 18.13 -39.82 -42.75
N MET A 842 19.06 -38.94 -42.37
CA MET A 842 19.02 -38.26 -41.08
C MET A 842 17.80 -37.33 -40.96
N ARG A 843 17.48 -36.58 -42.02
CA ARG A 843 16.31 -35.68 -42.00
C ARG A 843 15.01 -36.42 -41.80
N LEU A 844 14.82 -37.54 -42.50
CA LEU A 844 13.63 -38.37 -42.40
C LEU A 844 13.50 -38.95 -40.98
N LYS A 845 14.59 -39.49 -40.42
CA LYS A 845 14.63 -39.99 -39.03
C LYS A 845 14.24 -38.91 -38.02
N MET A 846 14.73 -37.68 -38.19
CA MET A 846 14.33 -36.55 -37.33
C MET A 846 12.86 -36.17 -37.52
N ARG A 847 12.33 -36.25 -38.75
CA ARG A 847 10.92 -35.96 -39.02
C ARG A 847 10.02 -36.92 -38.25
N ASP A 848 10.29 -38.22 -38.35
CA ASP A 848 9.48 -39.27 -37.74
C ASP A 848 9.46 -39.18 -36.20
N HIS A 849 10.55 -38.70 -35.59
CA HIS A 849 10.64 -38.54 -34.14
C HIS A 849 9.92 -37.30 -33.61
N PHE A 850 10.05 -36.16 -34.30
CA PHE A 850 9.56 -34.87 -33.79
C PHE A 850 8.20 -34.43 -34.35
N LEU A 851 7.80 -34.91 -35.52
CA LEU A 851 6.55 -34.50 -36.16
C LEU A 851 5.39 -35.41 -35.73
N LYS A 852 4.40 -34.83 -35.04
CA LYS A 852 3.11 -35.50 -34.82
C LYS A 852 2.17 -35.19 -36.00
N PRO A 853 1.49 -36.18 -36.61
CA PRO A 853 0.57 -35.93 -37.72
C PRO A 853 -0.60 -35.04 -37.29
N ASN A 854 -0.91 -34.01 -38.08
CA ASN A 854 -2.11 -33.19 -37.95
C ASN A 854 -2.55 -32.76 -39.35
N GLU A 855 -3.82 -33.00 -39.70
CA GLU A 855 -4.35 -32.72 -41.05
C GLU A 855 -4.57 -31.22 -41.32
N THR A 856 -4.72 -30.41 -40.27
CA THR A 856 -5.08 -28.99 -40.39
C THR A 856 -3.92 -28.04 -40.09
N LEU A 857 -3.05 -28.41 -39.16
CA LEU A 857 -1.95 -27.56 -38.70
C LEU A 857 -0.61 -27.96 -39.34
N PHE A 858 0.09 -26.98 -39.90
CA PHE A 858 1.45 -27.11 -40.39
C PHE A 858 2.46 -26.74 -39.30
N HIS A 859 3.34 -27.69 -38.94
CA HIS A 859 4.43 -27.44 -38.00
C HIS A 859 5.57 -26.67 -38.68
N LEU A 860 5.79 -25.41 -38.29
CA LEU A 860 6.73 -24.49 -38.94
C LEU A 860 8.18 -25.00 -38.99
N LYS A 861 8.63 -25.66 -37.91
CA LYS A 861 9.98 -26.21 -37.80
C LYS A 861 10.17 -27.57 -38.48
N HIS A 862 9.44 -28.60 -38.04
CA HIS A 862 9.67 -30.00 -38.43
C HIS A 862 8.82 -30.50 -39.60
N GLY A 863 7.80 -29.75 -40.01
CA GLY A 863 6.93 -30.12 -41.13
C GLY A 863 7.68 -30.18 -42.47
N THR A 864 7.14 -30.94 -43.42
CA THR A 864 7.67 -31.02 -44.78
C THR A 864 7.51 -29.66 -45.47
N GLY A 865 8.62 -29.07 -45.91
CA GLY A 865 8.72 -27.69 -46.40
C GLY A 865 8.94 -26.65 -45.30
N GLY A 866 9.31 -27.07 -44.08
CA GLY A 866 9.55 -26.21 -42.91
C GLY A 866 11.01 -25.78 -42.74
N ILE A 867 11.30 -25.09 -41.62
CA ILE A 867 12.63 -24.50 -41.34
C ILE A 867 13.75 -25.54 -41.39
N VAL A 868 13.54 -26.74 -40.82
CA VAL A 868 14.59 -27.77 -40.76
C VAL A 868 14.92 -28.32 -42.15
N ASP A 869 13.98 -28.31 -43.10
CA ASP A 869 14.28 -28.70 -44.49
C ASP A 869 15.24 -27.67 -45.13
N ILE A 870 15.02 -26.38 -44.86
CA ILE A 870 15.89 -25.30 -45.35
C ILE A 870 17.29 -25.40 -44.72
N GLU A 871 17.37 -25.62 -43.41
CA GLU A 871 18.65 -25.82 -42.70
C GLU A 871 19.45 -26.99 -43.29
N PHE A 872 18.79 -28.11 -43.58
CA PHE A 872 19.43 -29.30 -44.14
C PHE A 872 19.91 -29.06 -45.58
N ILE A 873 19.19 -28.28 -46.39
CA ILE A 873 19.65 -27.87 -47.73
C ILE A 873 20.92 -27.03 -47.63
N VAL A 874 20.93 -26.03 -46.75
CA VAL A 874 22.11 -25.17 -46.56
C VAL A 874 23.30 -25.98 -46.06
N GLN A 875 23.12 -26.81 -45.03
CA GLN A 875 24.18 -27.67 -44.49
C GLN A 875 24.74 -28.63 -45.53
N PHE A 876 23.88 -29.27 -46.33
CA PHE A 876 24.31 -30.14 -47.42
C PHE A 876 25.20 -29.40 -48.41
N TYR A 877 24.77 -28.24 -48.89
CA TYR A 877 25.54 -27.48 -49.86
C TYR A 877 26.87 -26.98 -49.30
N VAL A 878 26.91 -26.52 -48.05
CA VAL A 878 28.16 -26.13 -47.41
C VAL A 878 29.11 -27.33 -47.37
N LEU A 879 28.66 -28.50 -46.91
CA LEU A 879 29.51 -29.70 -46.85
C LEU A 879 29.94 -30.23 -48.22
N ALA A 880 29.12 -30.04 -49.25
CA ALA A 880 29.38 -30.51 -50.60
C ALA A 880 30.32 -29.59 -51.39
N TYR A 881 30.31 -28.28 -51.13
CA TYR A 881 31.03 -27.28 -51.94
C TYR A 881 32.13 -26.51 -51.19
N ALA A 882 32.27 -26.68 -49.88
CA ALA A 882 33.28 -25.96 -49.09
C ALA A 882 34.73 -26.22 -49.55
N GLU A 883 35.06 -27.41 -50.05
CA GLU A 883 36.39 -27.73 -50.59
C GLU A 883 36.80 -26.77 -51.72
N SER A 884 35.86 -26.44 -52.61
CA SER A 884 36.09 -25.58 -53.77
C SER A 884 35.74 -24.11 -53.51
N ASN A 885 35.04 -23.80 -52.41
CA ASN A 885 34.54 -22.47 -52.07
C ASN A 885 34.65 -22.21 -50.56
N LEU A 886 35.86 -21.90 -50.08
CA LEU A 886 36.11 -21.64 -48.64
C LEU A 886 35.30 -20.46 -48.08
N GLU A 887 34.85 -19.51 -48.91
CA GLU A 887 33.96 -18.43 -48.48
C GLU A 887 32.64 -18.94 -47.89
N LEU A 888 32.17 -20.15 -48.28
CA LEU A 888 30.97 -20.77 -47.68
C LEU A 888 31.12 -21.03 -46.17
N LEU A 889 32.34 -20.91 -45.64
CA LEU A 889 32.65 -21.10 -44.23
C LEU A 889 32.70 -19.78 -43.45
N THR A 890 32.54 -18.63 -44.11
CA THR A 890 32.58 -17.30 -43.46
C THR A 890 31.41 -17.06 -42.51
N PHE A 891 30.22 -17.59 -42.83
CA PHE A 891 29.01 -17.40 -42.03
C PHE A 891 28.47 -18.73 -41.49
N THR A 892 27.55 -18.63 -40.52
CA THR A 892 26.93 -19.78 -39.84
C THR A 892 25.41 -19.75 -39.83
N ASP A 893 24.78 -18.66 -40.25
CA ASP A 893 23.33 -18.51 -40.39
C ASP A 893 22.86 -18.76 -41.82
N ASN A 894 21.61 -19.22 -41.93
CA ASN A 894 21.05 -19.64 -43.21
C ASN A 894 20.87 -18.48 -44.21
N ILE A 895 20.59 -17.25 -43.75
CA ILE A 895 20.31 -16.14 -44.66
C ILE A 895 21.57 -15.76 -45.44
N ARG A 896 22.68 -15.50 -44.74
CA ARG A 896 23.95 -15.16 -45.39
C ARG A 896 24.52 -16.33 -46.19
N LEU A 897 24.33 -17.57 -45.73
CA LEU A 897 24.75 -18.75 -46.47
C LEU A 897 23.92 -18.97 -47.75
N LEU A 898 22.60 -18.79 -47.73
CA LEU A 898 21.76 -18.88 -48.93
C LEU A 898 22.13 -17.82 -49.97
N GLN A 899 22.43 -16.60 -49.52
CA GLN A 899 22.91 -15.54 -50.41
C GLN A 899 24.26 -15.93 -51.05
N LEU A 900 25.19 -16.42 -50.25
CA LEU A 900 26.52 -16.79 -50.75
C LEU A 900 26.47 -18.01 -51.69
N LEU A 901 25.61 -18.99 -51.41
CA LEU A 901 25.38 -20.12 -52.30
C LEU A 901 24.86 -19.68 -53.67
N HIS A 902 24.03 -18.64 -53.72
CA HIS A 902 23.63 -18.03 -54.97
C HIS A 902 24.78 -17.29 -55.66
N GLU A 903 25.53 -16.45 -54.94
CA GLU A 903 26.65 -15.68 -55.48
C GLU A 903 27.76 -16.58 -56.08
N LYS A 904 27.95 -17.78 -55.51
CA LYS A 904 28.88 -18.80 -56.04
C LYS A 904 28.29 -19.69 -57.14
N GLY A 905 27.05 -19.44 -57.57
CA GLY A 905 26.39 -20.18 -58.63
C GLY A 905 26.01 -21.62 -58.26
N VAL A 906 26.04 -21.99 -56.98
CA VAL A 906 25.66 -23.32 -56.48
C VAL A 906 24.14 -23.45 -56.42
N LEU A 907 23.45 -22.37 -56.05
CA LEU A 907 22.00 -22.29 -55.96
C LEU A 907 21.44 -21.26 -56.95
N SER A 908 20.33 -21.58 -57.61
CA SER A 908 19.66 -20.64 -58.50
C SER A 908 19.13 -19.44 -57.71
N LYS A 909 19.09 -18.24 -58.32
CA LYS A 909 18.55 -17.04 -57.66
C LYS A 909 17.13 -17.26 -57.15
N ARG A 910 16.31 -17.91 -57.99
CA ARG A 910 14.92 -18.23 -57.69
C ARG A 910 14.79 -19.08 -56.42
N ASP A 911 15.59 -20.14 -56.31
CA ASP A 911 15.51 -21.06 -55.17
C ASP A 911 16.07 -20.41 -53.90
N ALA A 912 17.14 -19.63 -54.01
CA ALA A 912 17.67 -18.85 -52.89
C ALA A 912 16.63 -17.87 -52.34
N ASP A 913 15.98 -17.09 -53.21
CA ASP A 913 14.94 -16.13 -52.83
C ASP A 913 13.73 -16.82 -52.17
N ILE A 914 13.30 -17.98 -52.69
CA ILE A 914 12.23 -18.80 -52.10
C ILE A 914 12.61 -19.25 -50.69
N LEU A 915 13.80 -19.85 -50.52
CA LEU A 915 14.25 -20.38 -49.25
C LEU A 915 14.43 -19.27 -48.20
N GLN A 916 15.01 -18.13 -48.58
CA GLN A 916 15.16 -16.98 -47.70
C GLN A 916 13.80 -16.43 -47.25
N ARG A 917 12.87 -16.23 -48.20
CA ARG A 917 11.52 -15.74 -47.89
C ARG A 917 10.78 -16.70 -46.96
N ALA A 918 10.78 -17.99 -47.27
CA ALA A 918 10.11 -19.00 -46.45
C ALA A 918 10.71 -19.08 -45.04
N TYR A 919 12.05 -19.06 -44.94
CA TYR A 919 12.75 -19.09 -43.67
C TYR A 919 12.43 -17.86 -42.80
N CYS A 920 12.45 -16.64 -43.37
CA CYS A 920 12.06 -15.42 -42.65
C CYS A 920 10.59 -15.49 -42.19
N GLU A 921 9.66 -15.84 -43.07
CA GLU A 921 8.22 -15.94 -42.76
C GLU A 921 7.93 -16.97 -41.67
N TYR A 922 8.55 -18.15 -41.72
CA TYR A 922 8.36 -19.18 -40.69
C TYR A 922 8.94 -18.76 -39.35
N ARG A 923 10.06 -18.03 -39.34
CA ARG A 923 10.63 -17.48 -38.10
C ARG A 923 9.75 -16.37 -37.52
N ILE A 924 9.22 -15.48 -38.35
CA ILE A 924 8.26 -14.45 -37.93
C ILE A 924 7.07 -15.10 -37.24
N LYS A 925 6.44 -16.06 -37.92
CA LYS A 925 5.28 -16.79 -37.38
C LYS A 925 5.64 -17.58 -36.12
N SER A 926 6.84 -18.15 -36.03
CA SER A 926 7.30 -18.88 -34.83
C SER A 926 7.40 -17.95 -33.61
N HIS A 927 8.01 -16.78 -33.77
CA HIS A 927 8.10 -15.79 -32.68
C HIS A 927 6.72 -15.28 -32.26
N GLN A 928 5.83 -15.01 -33.23
CA GLN A 928 4.44 -14.64 -32.95
C GLN A 928 3.70 -15.73 -32.15
N GLN A 929 3.84 -17.01 -32.52
CA GLN A 929 3.20 -18.10 -31.76
C GLN A 929 3.74 -18.20 -30.33
N VAL A 930 5.05 -18.02 -30.12
CA VAL A 930 5.66 -18.00 -28.77
C VAL A 930 5.09 -16.85 -27.93
N LEU A 931 5.03 -15.64 -28.49
CA LEU A 931 4.48 -14.47 -27.79
C LEU A 931 2.98 -14.60 -27.50
N GLN A 932 2.28 -15.50 -28.19
CA GLN A 932 0.87 -15.84 -27.97
C GLN A 932 0.68 -17.12 -27.15
N GLU A 933 1.75 -17.74 -26.61
CA GLU A 933 1.71 -18.99 -25.85
C GLU A 933 1.02 -20.15 -26.60
N ARG A 934 1.30 -20.25 -27.91
CA ARG A 934 0.75 -21.26 -28.81
C ARG A 934 1.84 -22.20 -29.32
N ALA A 935 1.43 -23.38 -29.77
CA ALA A 935 2.33 -24.33 -30.41
C ALA A 935 2.97 -23.73 -31.68
N LEU A 936 4.17 -24.20 -32.05
CA LEU A 936 4.91 -23.78 -33.26
C LEU A 936 4.31 -24.32 -34.56
N ALA A 937 2.99 -24.20 -34.70
CA ALA A 937 2.20 -24.62 -35.83
C ALA A 937 1.20 -23.53 -36.24
N VAL A 938 0.85 -23.50 -37.52
CA VAL A 938 -0.12 -22.54 -38.10
C VAL A 938 -1.12 -23.29 -38.97
N ASP A 939 -2.26 -22.67 -39.30
CA ASP A 939 -3.14 -23.22 -40.33
C ASP A 939 -2.35 -23.41 -41.64
N GLY A 940 -2.33 -24.64 -42.15
CA GLY A 940 -1.57 -24.98 -43.35
C GLY A 940 -1.98 -24.17 -44.58
N LYS A 941 -3.22 -23.66 -44.62
CA LYS A 941 -3.72 -22.80 -45.71
C LYS A 941 -2.98 -21.46 -45.77
N CYS A 942 -2.53 -20.94 -44.63
CA CYS A 942 -1.87 -19.63 -44.55
C CYS A 942 -0.45 -19.62 -45.16
N VAL A 943 0.16 -20.78 -45.36
CA VAL A 943 1.55 -20.92 -45.85
C VAL A 943 1.68 -21.94 -46.98
N VAL A 944 0.56 -22.34 -47.61
CA VAL A 944 0.53 -23.46 -48.55
C VAL A 944 1.46 -23.23 -49.74
N GLU A 945 1.50 -22.01 -50.27
CA GLU A 945 2.33 -21.66 -51.42
C GLU A 945 3.82 -21.77 -51.11
N LEU A 946 4.28 -21.11 -50.03
CA LEU A 946 5.67 -21.15 -49.57
C LEU A 946 6.09 -22.58 -49.22
N ARG A 947 5.21 -23.34 -48.56
CA ARG A 947 5.47 -24.73 -48.22
C ARG A 947 5.69 -25.58 -49.47
N SER A 948 4.81 -25.47 -50.47
CA SER A 948 4.96 -26.21 -51.73
C SER A 948 6.20 -25.80 -52.52
N GLN A 949 6.59 -24.52 -52.48
CA GLN A 949 7.82 -24.05 -53.10
C GLN A 949 9.07 -24.64 -52.42
N VAL A 950 9.15 -24.62 -51.09
CA VAL A 950 10.27 -25.24 -50.35
C VAL A 950 10.32 -26.75 -50.61
N GLN A 951 9.17 -27.43 -50.67
CA GLN A 951 9.10 -28.84 -51.04
C GLN A 951 9.63 -29.10 -52.44
N SER A 952 9.26 -28.27 -53.42
CA SER A 952 9.79 -28.38 -54.78
C SER A 952 11.30 -28.21 -54.82
N VAL A 953 11.84 -27.25 -54.07
CA VAL A 953 13.29 -27.04 -53.96
C VAL A 953 13.97 -28.22 -53.28
N TRP A 954 13.39 -28.75 -52.19
CA TRP A 954 13.87 -29.97 -51.55
C TRP A 954 13.92 -31.14 -52.55
N HIS A 955 12.83 -31.43 -53.26
CA HIS A 955 12.77 -32.51 -54.25
C HIS A 955 13.77 -32.33 -55.38
N ALA A 956 14.00 -31.11 -55.86
CA ALA A 956 14.98 -30.87 -56.93
C ALA A 956 16.44 -31.13 -56.50
N ILE A 957 16.72 -31.02 -55.20
CA ILE A 957 18.08 -31.07 -54.65
C ILE A 957 18.37 -32.42 -53.99
N MET A 958 17.41 -32.95 -53.24
CA MET A 958 17.58 -34.04 -52.29
C MET A 958 17.03 -35.39 -52.78
N ASP A 959 16.08 -35.38 -53.72
CA ASP A 959 15.54 -36.56 -54.39
C ASP A 959 16.19 -36.73 -55.77
#